data_AF-A0A813RJF4-F1
#
_entry.id   AF-A0A813RJF4-F1
#
_cell.length_a   1.000
_cell.length_b   1.000
_cell.length_c   1.000
_cell.angle_alpha   90.00
_cell.angle_beta   90.00
_cell.angle_gamma   90.00
#
_symmetry.space_group_name_H-M   'P 1'
#
loop_
_entity.id
_entity.type
_entity.pdbx_description
1 polymer ?
#
loop_
_entity_poly.entity_id
_entity_poly.type
_entity_poly.pdbx_seq_one_letter_code
_entity_poly.pdbx_strand_id
1 'polypeptide(L)'
;MSTEVKQTSLSINLQSENTDLKPFPHPFNVGSYGQGSEPKTLVEFDLMRLSADIRSKLNWYEKMKNDTIRNKWKQEALQQSRLTEKQIDYVLAELEYYDSIRDGPIEMATVDGVWQSDDLVHADMKNSLIECVKTLENVPKNEQDWHPGTNNQVLDLVHPSLFCFVNQVSRIINDTNLTINVTNALQSIGKGTPIDINLKSLLPADRQKQKSADYTRSETYQWLPTEFHVSRDGEVKIESYINNLHPVKHKGLYLFIEQIFQRFIPLFNKVLTDLINDQGKPNRIKVDPHRWYADSEPAVNDNDDDDDDDDDVDTRSIIIPDVNEFQIPSPLTSKIDLRGRKLQVIVKLANIVLTPDNPTYPGGVWHVEGMENEHIVATGIYYYSSSNLTQSDLQFRTVIREPNYEQDDRRGVETVYGLVDNIPLNQPLGSVITKEDRCIAFPNIYQHRVAPFQLNDPTKIGYRKILVYFLVDPSLRILSTAHVPPQQSHWYTDLIRPMPPFKYLPSIVVDKIMNYVDFPMTMTQAKQHHMAQVHALNGETRTETDTFGSIGVPAKYYYGAQTARSIMNFDIGLPTDRMPLPLIEAFGLLKKACAIVNKQFKLDTQLADAICQACDEIIAGKWNEHFPLSIWQTGSGTQTNMNVNEVISNRAIEILGGTMGSKTPVHPNDHVNKSQSSNDTFPTAMHIAAALELTRRLYPALKHLHSKLKKKSEEFSSIYKIGRTHLQDAVPMTLGQEFSGYTHQVAMSIERLQTCETRLYQLAIGGTAVGTGINTPKGFGKFVAQTLAELTQLPFVDAPNKFEALATHDTMVELSGALNTLAVSLMKIANDIRMLGSGPRCGIGELKLPENEPGSSIMPGKINPTQCEAMTMVAAQVMGNHVAVTVGGSMGHFELNVFKPLIIKNVLHSIRILADVCNSFTDHCVVGIEPNTAVLERYIQESLMLVTALNPHIGYDKAAQIAKKAHKEGTTLRESALALEYLTGEEFDKYVNPKDMV
;
A
#
# COMPACT_ATOMS: atom_id res chain seq x y z
N MET A 1 35.08 3.43 33.93
CA MET A 1 34.97 2.08 34.49
C MET A 1 33.59 1.58 34.14
N SER A 2 33.51 0.57 33.28
CA SER A 2 32.28 -0.11 32.86
C SER A 2 31.77 -0.99 34.01
N THR A 3 30.71 -0.58 34.69
CA THR A 3 29.94 -1.45 35.58
C THR A 3 28.95 -2.24 34.73
N GLU A 4 29.20 -3.54 34.59
CA GLU A 4 28.21 -4.52 34.15
C GLU A 4 26.96 -4.42 35.02
N VAL A 5 25.84 -3.98 34.44
CA VAL A 5 24.53 -4.07 35.08
C VAL A 5 24.09 -5.52 34.95
N LYS A 6 24.10 -6.25 36.07
CA LYS A 6 23.48 -7.58 36.17
C LYS A 6 22.01 -7.48 35.75
N GLN A 7 21.62 -8.20 34.69
CA GLN A 7 20.22 -8.42 34.31
C GLN A 7 19.51 -9.22 35.41
N THR A 8 18.84 -8.52 36.32
CA THR A 8 17.80 -9.11 37.17
C THR A 8 16.47 -8.91 36.47
N SER A 9 15.89 -9.97 35.92
CA SER A 9 14.50 -9.99 35.45
C SER A 9 13.58 -9.80 36.67
N LEU A 10 13.01 -8.61 36.84
CA LEU A 10 12.10 -8.30 37.93
C LEU A 10 10.65 -8.64 37.54
N SER A 11 9.96 -9.43 38.37
CA SER A 11 8.51 -9.67 38.27
C SER A 11 7.75 -8.65 39.11
N ILE A 12 7.12 -7.66 38.48
CA ILE A 12 6.17 -6.75 39.15
C ILE A 12 4.81 -7.44 39.23
N ASN A 13 4.20 -7.51 40.41
CA ASN A 13 2.87 -8.09 40.56
C ASN A 13 1.79 -7.12 40.08
N LEU A 14 1.40 -7.24 38.81
CA LEU A 14 0.34 -6.44 38.17
C LEU A 14 -0.97 -7.25 38.05
N GLN A 15 -1.33 -8.05 39.05
CA GLN A 15 -2.60 -8.78 39.02
C GLN A 15 -3.79 -7.84 39.26
N SER A 16 -4.84 -7.98 38.45
CA SER A 16 -6.09 -7.24 38.64
C SER A 16 -6.88 -7.77 39.83
N GLU A 17 -7.44 -6.86 40.63
CA GLU A 17 -8.40 -7.18 41.70
C GLU A 17 -9.81 -7.46 41.13
N ASN A 18 -10.06 -7.15 39.85
CA ASN A 18 -11.34 -7.34 39.16
C ASN A 18 -11.45 -8.74 38.53
N THR A 19 -11.20 -9.80 39.31
CA THR A 19 -11.07 -11.18 38.80
C THR A 19 -12.37 -11.78 38.23
N ASP A 20 -13.51 -11.13 38.45
CA ASP A 20 -14.81 -11.51 37.89
C ASP A 20 -15.00 -11.06 36.43
N LEU A 21 -14.17 -10.13 35.96
CA LEU A 21 -14.19 -9.66 34.57
C LEU A 21 -13.28 -10.51 33.68
N LYS A 22 -13.78 -10.85 32.49
CA LYS A 22 -12.95 -11.43 31.42
C LYS A 22 -12.30 -10.31 30.59
N PRO A 23 -11.14 -10.57 29.96
CA PRO A 23 -10.52 -9.65 29.03
C PRO A 23 -11.45 -9.23 27.89
N PHE A 24 -11.42 -7.94 27.56
CA PHE A 24 -12.24 -7.38 26.50
C PHE A 24 -11.55 -7.52 25.12
N PRO A 25 -12.33 -7.46 24.02
CA PRO A 25 -11.79 -7.41 22.66
C PRO A 25 -10.81 -6.24 22.46
N HIS A 26 -9.76 -6.48 21.67
CA HIS A 26 -8.67 -5.52 21.47
C HIS A 26 -8.65 -4.97 20.01
N PRO A 27 -8.35 -3.68 19.76
CA PRO A 27 -8.37 -3.09 18.41
C PRO A 27 -7.34 -3.61 17.39
N PHE A 28 -6.17 -4.08 17.82
CA PHE A 28 -5.07 -4.49 16.90
C PHE A 28 -5.23 -5.87 16.23
N ASN A 29 -6.45 -6.35 16.02
CA ASN A 29 -6.68 -7.53 15.19
C ASN A 29 -6.47 -7.16 13.71
N VAL A 30 -5.59 -7.90 13.02
CA VAL A 30 -5.30 -7.68 11.60
C VAL A 30 -6.35 -8.44 10.79
N GLY A 31 -7.11 -7.75 9.95
CA GLY A 31 -8.16 -8.34 9.10
C GLY A 31 -7.57 -9.49 8.27
N SER A 32 -7.86 -10.71 8.69
CA SER A 32 -7.39 -11.97 8.11
C SER A 32 -8.49 -13.01 8.32
N TYR A 33 -8.40 -14.18 7.66
CA TYR A 33 -9.35 -15.30 7.81
C TYR A 33 -9.76 -15.51 9.28
N GLY A 34 -11.01 -15.17 9.60
CA GLY A 34 -11.61 -15.36 10.93
C GLY A 34 -11.39 -14.25 11.97
N GLN A 35 -10.75 -13.11 11.64
CA GLN A 35 -10.57 -11.97 12.56
C GLN A 35 -11.23 -10.69 12.06
N GLY A 36 -11.99 -10.02 12.93
CA GLY A 36 -12.75 -8.79 12.62
C GLY A 36 -14.26 -8.98 12.79
N SER A 37 -15.02 -7.90 12.56
CA SER A 37 -16.49 -7.94 12.60
C SER A 37 -17.08 -8.54 11.32
N GLU A 38 -18.20 -9.27 11.41
CA GLU A 38 -19.42 -8.86 10.70
C GLU A 38 -19.34 -7.91 9.50
N PRO A 39 -19.04 -8.28 8.24
CA PRO A 39 -19.24 -7.35 7.14
C PRO A 39 -20.73 -7.01 7.02
N LYS A 40 -21.05 -5.71 6.97
CA LYS A 40 -22.42 -5.21 6.83
C LYS A 40 -22.74 -4.95 5.37
N THR A 41 -23.97 -5.21 4.97
CA THR A 41 -24.40 -4.96 3.59
C THR A 41 -24.55 -3.46 3.30
N LEU A 42 -24.52 -3.08 2.01
CA LEU A 42 -24.77 -1.69 1.58
C LEU A 42 -26.16 -1.19 2.00
N VAL A 43 -27.17 -2.07 1.97
CA VAL A 43 -28.53 -1.74 2.43
C VAL A 43 -28.56 -1.48 3.93
N GLU A 44 -27.80 -2.23 4.74
CA GLU A 44 -27.68 -1.95 6.17
C GLU A 44 -27.08 -0.57 6.45
N PHE A 45 -26.12 -0.12 5.65
CA PHE A 45 -25.58 1.24 5.79
C PHE A 45 -26.63 2.31 5.50
N ASP A 46 -27.56 2.08 4.58
CA ASP A 46 -28.67 2.98 4.33
C ASP A 46 -29.69 2.99 5.49
N LEU A 47 -29.97 1.83 6.12
CA LEU A 47 -30.77 1.75 7.35
C LEU A 47 -30.12 2.52 8.49
N MET A 48 -28.82 2.31 8.69
CA MET A 48 -28.02 2.99 9.71
C MET A 48 -27.99 4.51 9.47
N ARG A 49 -27.87 4.94 8.21
CA ARG A 49 -27.90 6.36 7.84
C ARG A 49 -29.26 6.98 8.18
N LEU A 50 -30.37 6.34 7.83
CA LEU A 50 -31.71 6.83 8.18
C LEU A 50 -31.90 6.92 9.71
N SER A 51 -31.48 5.88 10.43
CA SER A 51 -31.49 5.86 11.91
C SER A 51 -30.67 7.01 12.50
N ALA A 52 -29.47 7.24 11.96
CA ALA A 52 -28.61 8.34 12.36
C ALA A 52 -29.22 9.72 12.05
N ASP A 53 -29.79 9.90 10.86
CA ASP A 53 -30.42 11.15 10.43
C ASP A 53 -31.60 11.53 11.34
N ILE A 54 -32.39 10.55 11.77
CA ILE A 54 -33.46 10.78 12.74
C ILE A 54 -32.89 11.11 14.12
N ARG A 55 -31.94 10.33 14.63
CA ARG A 55 -31.32 10.53 15.95
C ARG A 55 -30.49 11.82 16.06
N SER A 56 -30.04 12.37 14.94
CA SER A 56 -29.35 13.66 14.90
C SER A 56 -30.27 14.85 15.22
N LYS A 57 -31.60 14.67 15.07
CA LYS A 57 -32.58 15.73 15.32
C LYS A 57 -32.73 15.97 16.82
N LEU A 58 -32.78 17.24 17.23
CA LEU A 58 -33.05 17.62 18.61
C LEU A 58 -34.35 16.98 19.12
N ASN A 59 -34.32 16.34 20.28
CA ASN A 59 -35.44 15.63 20.91
C ASN A 59 -36.14 14.63 19.97
N TRP A 60 -35.37 13.89 19.17
CA TRP A 60 -35.91 12.90 18.22
C TRP A 60 -36.87 11.91 18.89
N TYR A 61 -36.56 11.48 20.11
CA TYR A 61 -37.33 10.50 20.89
C TYR A 61 -38.72 11.00 21.32
N GLU A 62 -38.87 12.31 21.57
CA GLU A 62 -40.20 12.90 21.85
C GLU A 62 -40.98 13.07 20.55
N LYS A 63 -40.28 13.56 19.51
CA LYS A 63 -40.85 13.79 18.18
C LYS A 63 -41.36 12.50 17.53
N MET A 64 -40.68 11.39 17.75
CA MET A 64 -41.08 10.07 17.25
C MET A 64 -42.42 9.59 17.84
N LYS A 65 -42.77 10.01 19.07
CA LYS A 65 -44.04 9.67 19.73
C LYS A 65 -45.23 10.45 19.15
N ASN A 66 -44.98 11.44 18.29
CA ASN A 66 -46.01 12.18 17.58
C ASN A 66 -46.27 11.54 16.22
N ASP A 67 -47.45 10.92 16.05
CA ASP A 67 -47.82 10.21 14.82
C ASP A 67 -47.70 11.06 13.55
N THR A 68 -48.00 12.35 13.62
CA THR A 68 -47.88 13.26 12.47
C THR A 68 -46.41 13.43 12.05
N ILE A 69 -45.50 13.60 13.01
CA ILE A 69 -44.07 13.75 12.74
C ILE A 69 -43.47 12.42 12.28
N ARG A 70 -43.85 11.32 12.94
CA ARG A 70 -43.41 9.96 12.57
C ARG A 70 -43.83 9.61 11.14
N ASN A 71 -45.10 9.85 10.78
CA ASN A 71 -45.59 9.64 9.42
C ASN A 71 -44.88 10.55 8.41
N LYS A 72 -44.60 11.80 8.78
CA LYS A 72 -43.82 12.70 7.92
C LYS A 72 -42.42 12.16 7.66
N TRP A 73 -41.70 11.70 8.69
CA TRP A 73 -40.38 11.09 8.50
C TRP A 73 -40.42 9.83 7.64
N LYS A 74 -41.46 8.99 7.81
CA LYS A 74 -41.68 7.81 6.96
C LYS A 74 -41.86 8.20 5.49
N GLN A 75 -42.68 9.22 5.20
CA GLN A 75 -42.88 9.72 3.83
C GLN A 75 -41.63 10.38 3.24
N GLU A 76 -40.89 11.15 4.03
CA GLU A 76 -39.60 11.74 3.59
C GLU A 76 -38.58 10.63 3.27
N ALA A 77 -38.48 9.60 4.10
CA ALA A 77 -37.60 8.46 3.88
C ALA A 77 -37.96 7.68 2.61
N LEU A 78 -39.24 7.45 2.35
CA LEU A 78 -39.71 6.81 1.10
C LEU A 78 -39.38 7.62 -0.16
N GLN A 79 -39.29 8.95 -0.07
CA GLN A 79 -38.97 9.82 -1.20
C GLN A 79 -37.47 10.01 -1.42
N GLN A 80 -36.67 9.95 -0.35
CA GLN A 80 -35.26 10.34 -0.36
C GLN A 80 -34.27 9.17 -0.29
N SER A 81 -34.73 7.98 0.11
CA SER A 81 -33.90 6.78 0.24
C SER A 81 -34.31 5.72 -0.76
N ARG A 82 -33.43 4.74 -0.99
CA ARG A 82 -33.73 3.53 -1.77
C ARG A 82 -34.40 2.43 -0.91
N LEU A 83 -34.83 2.77 0.31
CA LEU A 83 -35.34 1.82 1.28
C LEU A 83 -36.81 1.47 1.03
N THR A 84 -37.17 0.22 1.28
CA THR A 84 -38.55 -0.25 1.23
C THR A 84 -39.35 0.26 2.42
N GLU A 85 -40.69 0.23 2.34
CA GLU A 85 -41.54 0.59 3.47
C GLU A 85 -41.26 -0.28 4.71
N LYS A 86 -41.02 -1.59 4.50
CA LYS A 86 -40.67 -2.55 5.54
C LYS A 86 -39.34 -2.20 6.23
N GLN A 87 -38.34 -1.77 5.45
CA GLN A 87 -37.04 -1.31 5.95
C GLN A 87 -37.15 -0.05 6.78
N ILE A 88 -38.01 0.89 6.37
CA ILE A 88 -38.26 2.10 7.15
C ILE A 88 -38.99 1.77 8.45
N ASP A 89 -39.98 0.88 8.41
CA ASP A 89 -40.69 0.42 9.61
C ASP A 89 -39.75 -0.32 10.58
N TYR A 90 -38.79 -1.09 10.07
CA TYR A 90 -37.71 -1.67 10.88
C TYR A 90 -36.91 -0.58 11.61
N VAL A 91 -36.48 0.46 10.89
CA VAL A 91 -35.72 1.58 11.49
C VAL A 91 -36.56 2.29 12.56
N LEU A 92 -37.85 2.52 12.32
CA LEU A 92 -38.74 3.14 13.30
C LEU A 92 -38.91 2.27 14.56
N ALA A 93 -39.04 0.95 14.42
CA ALA A 93 -39.09 0.02 15.55
C ALA A 93 -37.75 -0.04 16.31
N GLU A 94 -36.62 0.00 15.60
CA GLU A 94 -35.28 0.07 16.20
C GLU A 94 -35.10 1.36 17.02
N LEU A 95 -35.62 2.49 16.54
CA LEU A 95 -35.60 3.76 17.24
C LEU A 95 -36.42 3.73 18.54
N GLU A 96 -37.55 3.02 18.58
CA GLU A 96 -38.31 2.78 19.82
C GLU A 96 -37.47 1.98 20.84
N TYR A 97 -36.73 0.97 20.38
CA TYR A 97 -35.79 0.26 21.23
C TYR A 97 -34.68 1.18 21.74
N TYR A 98 -34.08 2.01 20.89
CA TYR A 98 -33.06 2.97 21.31
C TYR A 98 -33.59 3.98 22.33
N ASP A 99 -34.84 4.43 22.26
CA ASP A 99 -35.46 5.23 23.32
C ASP A 99 -35.62 4.44 24.63
N SER A 100 -35.99 3.15 24.54
CA SER A 100 -36.24 2.30 25.71
C SER A 100 -34.99 2.00 26.55
N ILE A 101 -33.79 2.05 25.95
CA ILE A 101 -32.52 1.74 26.62
C ILE A 101 -31.76 2.97 27.11
N ARG A 102 -32.35 4.16 26.95
CA ARG A 102 -31.82 5.42 27.49
C ARG A 102 -31.79 5.39 29.01
N ASP A 103 -30.86 6.15 29.57
CA ASP A 103 -30.71 6.31 31.01
C ASP A 103 -30.58 7.80 31.33
N GLY A 104 -31.73 8.43 31.59
CA GLY A 104 -31.84 9.89 31.75
C GLY A 104 -31.31 10.64 30.52
N PRO A 105 -30.25 11.47 30.65
CA PRO A 105 -29.67 12.22 29.54
C PRO A 105 -28.76 11.37 28.63
N ILE A 106 -28.45 10.13 29.01
CA ILE A 106 -27.58 9.24 28.24
C ILE A 106 -28.39 8.47 27.20
N GLU A 107 -27.95 8.57 25.95
CA GLU A 107 -28.54 7.90 24.80
C GLU A 107 -27.47 7.28 23.88
N MET A 108 -27.87 6.33 23.05
CA MET A 108 -26.99 5.81 22.00
C MET A 108 -26.83 6.86 20.90
N ALA A 109 -25.58 7.20 20.59
CA ALA A 109 -25.23 8.15 19.54
C ALA A 109 -25.58 7.57 18.16
N THR A 110 -25.44 8.38 17.11
CA THR A 110 -25.71 8.03 15.70
C THR A 110 -24.91 6.84 15.15
N VAL A 111 -23.95 6.31 15.92
CA VAL A 111 -23.17 5.11 15.61
C VAL A 111 -23.44 4.05 16.68
N ASP A 112 -23.77 2.83 16.26
CA ASP A 112 -24.10 1.73 17.17
C ASP A 112 -22.91 1.39 18.10
N GLY A 113 -23.18 1.22 19.40
CA GLY A 113 -22.15 0.99 20.44
C GLY A 113 -21.42 2.26 20.89
N VAL A 114 -21.71 3.42 20.28
CA VAL A 114 -21.26 4.74 20.76
C VAL A 114 -22.37 5.36 21.59
N TRP A 115 -22.04 5.85 22.78
CA TRP A 115 -22.98 6.48 23.70
C TRP A 115 -22.65 7.95 23.88
N GLN A 116 -23.68 8.80 24.00
CA GLN A 116 -23.52 10.23 24.16
C GLN A 116 -24.46 10.82 25.21
N SER A 117 -24.14 12.04 25.64
CA SER A 117 -25.05 12.90 26.39
C SER A 117 -24.63 14.36 26.19
N ASP A 118 -25.58 15.25 25.96
CA ASP A 118 -25.32 16.69 25.82
C ASP A 118 -25.47 17.45 27.15
N ASP A 119 -26.12 16.85 28.16
CA ASP A 119 -26.42 17.50 29.46
C ASP A 119 -25.78 16.79 30.66
N LEU A 120 -24.67 16.08 30.43
CA LEU A 120 -24.04 15.24 31.46
C LEU A 120 -23.26 16.04 32.51
N VAL A 121 -22.70 17.18 32.09
CA VAL A 121 -21.87 18.07 32.91
C VAL A 121 -22.60 19.40 33.07
N HIS A 122 -22.98 19.72 34.30
CA HIS A 122 -23.67 20.97 34.60
C HIS A 122 -22.78 22.21 34.38
N ALA A 123 -23.41 23.33 34.04
CA ALA A 123 -22.72 24.60 33.73
C ALA A 123 -21.74 25.06 34.82
N ASP A 124 -22.08 24.92 36.11
CA ASP A 124 -21.20 25.30 37.22
C ASP A 124 -19.90 24.49 37.25
N MET A 125 -20.00 23.19 36.98
CA MET A 125 -18.85 22.28 36.90
C MET A 125 -17.98 22.61 35.68
N LYS A 126 -18.60 22.85 34.51
CA LYS A 126 -17.92 23.29 33.30
C LYS A 126 -17.17 24.61 33.49
N ASN A 127 -17.83 25.62 34.07
CA ASN A 127 -17.20 26.93 34.31
C ASN A 127 -16.00 26.81 35.26
N SER A 128 -16.12 25.96 36.28
CA SER A 128 -15.02 25.70 37.21
C SER A 128 -13.87 24.92 36.56
N LEU A 129 -14.17 23.96 35.66
CA LEU A 129 -13.17 23.29 34.83
C LEU A 129 -12.42 24.31 33.96
N ILE A 130 -13.14 25.17 33.23
CA ILE A 130 -12.55 26.21 32.36
C ILE A 130 -11.61 27.10 33.18
N GLU A 131 -12.03 27.55 34.36
CA GLU A 131 -11.19 28.39 35.22
C GLU A 131 -9.93 27.68 35.70
N CYS A 132 -10.03 26.40 36.07
CA CYS A 132 -8.86 25.61 36.46
C CYS A 132 -7.91 25.38 35.28
N VAL A 133 -8.43 25.11 34.08
CA VAL A 133 -7.65 24.85 32.87
C VAL A 133 -6.90 26.10 32.37
N LYS A 134 -7.41 27.31 32.62
CA LYS A 134 -6.69 28.56 32.31
C LYS A 134 -5.28 28.61 32.88
N THR A 135 -5.02 27.93 34.00
CA THR A 135 -3.68 27.86 34.60
C THR A 135 -2.67 27.08 33.74
N LEU A 136 -3.15 26.20 32.86
CA LEU A 136 -2.35 25.48 31.87
C LEU A 136 -2.28 26.22 30.54
N GLU A 137 -3.32 26.99 30.18
CA GLU A 137 -3.38 27.77 28.93
C GLU A 137 -2.52 29.04 29.00
N ASN A 138 -2.53 29.72 30.15
CA ASN A 138 -1.89 31.02 30.36
C ASN A 138 -0.44 30.88 30.81
N VAL A 139 0.33 30.04 30.12
CA VAL A 139 1.79 29.95 30.27
C VAL A 139 2.49 30.84 29.24
N PRO A 140 3.74 31.28 29.49
CA PRO A 140 4.55 31.98 28.49
C PRO A 140 4.57 31.25 27.14
N LYS A 141 4.62 31.97 26.01
CA LYS A 141 4.56 31.37 24.66
C LYS A 141 5.61 30.29 24.41
N ASN A 142 6.79 30.42 25.01
CA ASN A 142 7.89 29.45 24.92
C ASN A 142 7.66 28.18 25.76
N GLU A 143 6.67 28.19 26.65
CA GLU A 143 6.27 27.05 27.49
C GLU A 143 5.02 26.33 26.95
N GLN A 144 4.33 26.92 25.97
CA GLN A 144 3.22 26.27 25.27
C GLN A 144 3.72 25.03 24.51
N ASP A 145 3.00 23.92 24.64
CA ASP A 145 3.35 22.67 23.98
C ASP A 145 2.40 22.36 22.82
N TRP A 146 2.91 22.47 21.60
CA TRP A 146 2.14 22.22 20.40
C TRP A 146 2.38 20.80 19.91
N HIS A 147 1.30 20.06 19.66
CA HIS A 147 1.35 18.68 19.20
C HIS A 147 2.16 18.58 17.90
N PRO A 148 3.13 17.66 17.82
CA PRO A 148 3.98 17.49 16.64
C PRO A 148 3.14 17.29 15.35
N GLY A 149 3.56 17.92 14.25
CA GLY A 149 2.93 17.75 12.95
C GLY A 149 1.60 18.50 12.74
N THR A 150 1.13 19.29 13.72
CA THR A 150 -0.15 20.01 13.64
C THR A 150 -0.04 21.48 13.22
N ASN A 151 1.14 21.95 12.82
CA ASN A 151 1.39 23.36 12.47
C ASN A 151 0.89 24.37 13.53
N ASN A 152 1.16 24.07 14.82
CA ASN A 152 0.70 24.85 15.97
C ASN A 152 -0.83 25.03 16.03
N GLN A 153 -1.59 23.98 15.69
CA GLN A 153 -3.05 23.99 15.81
C GLN A 153 -3.56 23.17 16.99
N VAL A 154 -2.82 22.19 17.49
CA VAL A 154 -3.23 21.39 18.67
C VAL A 154 -2.29 21.71 19.82
N LEU A 155 -2.81 22.36 20.85
CA LEU A 155 -2.10 22.69 22.08
C LEU A 155 -2.34 21.60 23.12
N ASP A 156 -1.28 20.90 23.50
CA ASP A 156 -1.27 19.85 24.49
C ASP A 156 -1.14 20.44 25.90
N LEU A 157 -2.18 20.29 26.73
CA LEU A 157 -2.19 20.78 28.12
C LEU A 157 -1.82 19.65 29.09
N VAL A 158 -2.43 18.48 28.89
CA VAL A 158 -2.07 17.22 29.53
C VAL A 158 -2.08 16.17 28.43
N HIS A 159 -0.93 15.60 28.10
CA HIS A 159 -0.82 14.64 27.01
C HIS A 159 -0.11 13.36 27.47
N PRO A 160 -0.63 12.17 27.16
CA PRO A 160 -0.16 10.92 27.73
C PRO A 160 1.24 10.49 27.30
N SER A 161 1.70 10.95 26.13
CA SER A 161 3.06 10.69 25.65
C SER A 161 4.14 11.56 26.31
N LEU A 162 3.78 12.69 26.92
CA LEU A 162 4.72 13.54 27.65
C LEU A 162 5.00 12.90 29.00
N PHE A 163 6.29 12.70 29.31
CA PHE A 163 6.72 12.03 30.54
C PHE A 163 6.10 10.61 30.71
N CYS A 164 5.91 9.89 29.60
CA CYS A 164 5.51 8.48 29.62
C CYS A 164 6.59 7.59 30.26
N PHE A 165 6.28 6.32 30.50
CA PHE A 165 7.32 5.35 30.86
C PHE A 165 8.28 5.14 29.68
N VAL A 166 9.57 5.13 29.96
CA VAL A 166 10.65 4.82 29.02
C VAL A 166 11.46 3.66 29.63
N ASN A 167 11.45 2.51 28.97
CA ASN A 167 12.14 1.30 29.44
C ASN A 167 13.63 1.60 29.70
N GLN A 168 14.18 1.06 30.78
CA GLN A 168 15.56 1.29 31.25
C GLN A 168 15.91 2.73 31.68
N VAL A 169 15.01 3.72 31.51
CA VAL A 169 15.24 5.12 31.89
C VAL A 169 14.37 5.52 33.08
N SER A 170 13.06 5.25 32.99
CA SER A 170 12.10 5.57 34.05
C SER A 170 12.34 4.73 35.30
N ARG A 171 12.31 5.37 36.47
CA ARG A 171 12.44 4.69 37.76
C ARG A 171 11.13 4.06 38.18
N ILE A 172 11.19 2.84 38.75
CA ILE A 172 10.04 2.13 39.29
C ILE A 172 10.26 1.82 40.77
N ILE A 173 9.21 1.99 41.57
CA ILE A 173 9.16 1.55 42.97
C ILE A 173 8.56 0.14 43.00
N ASN A 174 9.36 -0.86 43.42
CA ASN A 174 8.98 -2.28 43.45
C ASN A 174 8.69 -2.82 44.88
N ASP A 175 8.41 -1.94 45.84
CA ASP A 175 8.03 -2.36 47.19
C ASP A 175 6.51 -2.39 47.30
N THR A 176 5.94 -3.58 47.58
CA THR A 176 4.50 -3.80 47.72
C THR A 176 3.86 -2.98 48.84
N ASN A 177 4.65 -2.39 49.75
CA ASN A 177 4.16 -1.51 50.82
C ASN A 177 4.27 -0.01 50.49
N LEU A 178 4.87 0.38 49.36
CA LEU A 178 5.09 1.78 48.97
C LEU A 178 4.38 2.09 47.65
N THR A 179 3.11 2.47 47.73
CA THR A 179 2.33 2.95 46.58
C THR A 179 2.40 4.47 46.47
N ILE A 180 2.65 4.97 45.27
CA ILE A 180 2.61 6.40 44.99
C ILE A 180 1.15 6.84 44.88
N ASN A 181 0.77 7.81 45.70
CA ASN A 181 -0.55 8.41 45.71
C ASN A 181 -0.46 9.93 45.51
N VAL A 182 -1.60 10.59 45.30
CA VAL A 182 -1.66 12.05 45.05
C VAL A 182 -0.91 12.87 46.12
N THR A 183 -0.95 12.44 47.39
CA THR A 183 -0.38 13.20 48.51
C THR A 183 1.14 13.03 48.65
N ASN A 184 1.67 11.85 48.31
CA ASN A 184 3.10 11.54 48.43
C ASN A 184 3.88 11.60 47.10
N ALA A 185 3.21 11.85 45.97
CA ALA A 185 3.81 11.87 44.63
C ALA A 185 5.05 12.77 44.50
N LEU A 186 5.02 13.98 45.05
CA LEU A 186 6.21 14.85 44.97
C LEU A 186 7.37 14.29 45.79
N GLN A 187 7.08 13.69 46.94
CA GLN A 187 8.11 13.08 47.82
C GLN A 187 8.64 11.75 47.28
N SER A 188 8.01 11.18 46.24
CA SER A 188 8.50 9.96 45.58
C SER A 188 9.46 10.26 44.44
N ILE A 189 9.57 11.51 43.98
CA ILE A 189 10.49 11.87 42.89
C ILE A 189 11.92 11.46 43.26
N GLY A 190 12.56 10.70 42.37
CA GLY A 190 13.92 10.20 42.53
C GLY A 190 14.02 8.85 43.25
N LYS A 191 12.93 8.35 43.85
CA LYS A 191 12.88 6.99 44.44
C LYS A 191 12.78 5.92 43.34
N GLY A 192 13.04 4.67 43.73
CA GLY A 192 13.01 3.52 42.82
C GLY A 192 14.27 3.41 41.94
N THR A 193 14.27 2.42 41.05
CA THR A 193 15.40 2.11 40.16
C THR A 193 14.92 1.93 38.71
N PRO A 194 15.72 2.31 37.71
CA PRO A 194 15.46 1.91 36.33
C PRO A 194 15.56 0.39 36.20
N ILE A 195 14.67 -0.22 35.43
CA ILE A 195 14.63 -1.67 35.20
C ILE A 195 14.34 -1.96 33.73
N ASP A 196 14.82 -3.10 33.26
CA ASP A 196 14.53 -3.63 31.92
C ASP A 196 13.31 -4.54 32.00
N ILE A 197 12.17 -4.07 31.51
CA ILE A 197 10.92 -4.82 31.55
C ILE A 197 10.64 -5.39 30.16
N ASN A 198 10.55 -6.71 30.09
CA ASN A 198 9.98 -7.36 28.92
C ASN A 198 8.46 -7.13 28.90
N LEU A 199 8.02 -6.03 28.27
CA LEU A 199 6.60 -5.66 28.16
C LEU A 199 5.76 -6.78 27.50
N LYS A 200 6.35 -7.65 26.68
CA LYS A 200 5.67 -8.82 26.07
C LYS A 200 5.26 -9.86 27.10
N SER A 201 6.04 -10.03 28.18
CA SER A 201 5.74 -11.01 29.25
C SER A 201 4.57 -10.60 30.14
N LEU A 202 4.14 -9.33 30.06
CA LEU A 202 3.01 -8.80 30.82
C LEU A 202 1.65 -9.04 30.15
N LEU A 203 1.65 -9.64 28.94
CA LEU A 203 0.42 -9.99 28.22
C LEU A 203 -0.20 -11.30 28.71
N PRO A 204 -1.54 -11.45 28.65
CA PRO A 204 -2.22 -12.74 28.78
C PRO A 204 -1.64 -13.82 27.84
N ALA A 205 -1.57 -15.07 28.30
CA ALA A 205 -0.87 -16.16 27.61
C ALA A 205 -1.44 -16.53 26.23
N ASP A 206 -2.72 -16.27 25.99
CA ASP A 206 -3.40 -16.37 24.69
C ASP A 206 -2.90 -15.31 23.69
N ARG A 207 -2.59 -14.10 24.17
CA ARG A 207 -2.10 -12.97 23.36
C ARG A 207 -0.61 -13.04 23.06
N GLN A 208 0.18 -13.65 23.94
CA GLN A 208 1.62 -13.88 23.70
C GLN A 208 1.89 -14.79 22.47
N LYS A 209 0.90 -15.60 22.05
CA LYS A 209 1.02 -16.57 20.94
C LYS A 209 0.58 -16.01 19.58
N GLN A 210 -0.07 -14.84 19.54
CA GLN A 210 -0.49 -14.23 18.27
C GLN A 210 0.70 -13.52 17.61
N LYS A 211 0.87 -13.71 16.29
CA LYS A 211 1.80 -12.91 15.48
C LYS A 211 1.24 -11.48 15.34
N SER A 212 1.51 -10.60 16.30
CA SER A 212 1.26 -9.16 16.14
C SER A 212 2.24 -8.60 15.09
N ALA A 213 1.80 -7.68 14.24
CA ALA A 213 2.73 -6.96 13.37
C ALA A 213 3.66 -6.08 14.21
N ASP A 214 4.93 -5.94 13.82
CA ASP A 214 5.98 -5.30 14.64
C ASP A 214 5.69 -3.82 15.02
N TYR A 215 4.69 -3.18 14.41
CA TYR A 215 4.33 -1.77 14.63
C TYR A 215 3.14 -1.54 15.60
N THR A 216 2.42 -2.57 16.04
CA THR A 216 1.23 -2.40 16.92
C THR A 216 1.59 -2.18 18.40
N ARG A 217 2.85 -2.38 18.77
CA ARG A 217 3.33 -2.41 20.16
C ARG A 217 4.66 -1.69 20.28
N SER A 218 4.89 -0.97 21.38
CA SER A 218 6.21 -0.48 21.76
C SER A 218 6.87 -1.38 22.80
N GLU A 219 8.15 -1.69 22.60
CA GLU A 219 9.00 -2.32 23.63
C GLU A 219 9.76 -1.29 24.49
N THR A 220 9.69 -0.01 24.09
CA THR A 220 10.44 1.09 24.70
C THR A 220 9.56 2.02 25.52
N TYR A 221 8.34 2.29 25.06
CA TYR A 221 7.47 3.32 25.62
C TYR A 221 6.15 2.72 26.13
N GLN A 222 5.62 3.25 27.23
CA GLN A 222 4.25 2.95 27.66
C GLN A 222 3.59 4.20 28.24
N TRP A 223 2.36 4.53 27.84
CA TRP A 223 1.61 5.58 28.53
C TRP A 223 1.30 5.16 29.97
N LEU A 224 1.31 6.14 30.88
CA LEU A 224 1.10 5.92 32.30
C LEU A 224 -0.34 6.24 32.70
N PRO A 225 -1.22 5.23 32.87
CA PRO A 225 -2.52 5.45 33.48
C PRO A 225 -2.39 5.94 34.92
N THR A 226 -3.44 6.62 35.34
CA THR A 226 -3.68 7.05 36.72
C THR A 226 -4.64 6.08 37.38
N GLU A 227 -4.45 5.82 38.67
CA GLU A 227 -5.31 4.97 39.48
C GLU A 227 -6.56 5.73 39.92
N PHE A 228 -7.72 5.18 39.57
CA PHE A 228 -9.03 5.67 39.97
C PHE A 228 -9.73 4.59 40.80
N HIS A 229 -10.41 4.98 41.87
CA HIS A 229 -11.27 4.08 42.64
C HIS A 229 -12.71 4.56 42.53
N VAL A 230 -13.60 3.67 42.08
CA VAL A 230 -15.04 3.92 42.05
C VAL A 230 -15.66 3.20 43.24
N SER A 231 -16.22 3.94 44.18
CA SER A 231 -16.92 3.37 45.32
C SER A 231 -18.18 2.60 44.90
N ARG A 232 -18.77 1.83 45.82
CA ARG A 232 -20.05 1.13 45.57
C ARG A 232 -21.21 2.09 45.32
N ASP A 233 -21.12 3.30 45.88
CA ASP A 233 -22.12 4.36 45.70
C ASP A 233 -21.88 5.19 44.43
N GLY A 234 -20.80 4.91 43.69
CA GLY A 234 -20.45 5.58 42.43
C GLY A 234 -19.60 6.83 42.59
N GLU A 235 -19.24 7.23 43.81
CA GLU A 235 -18.23 8.28 44.03
C GLU A 235 -16.87 7.82 43.47
N VAL A 236 -16.23 8.68 42.69
CA VAL A 236 -14.91 8.44 42.12
C VAL A 236 -13.85 9.12 42.98
N LYS A 237 -12.70 8.48 43.15
CA LYS A 237 -11.51 9.09 43.74
C LYS A 237 -10.27 8.83 42.92
N ILE A 238 -9.48 9.87 42.66
CA ILE A 238 -8.15 9.72 42.06
C ILE A 238 -7.14 9.31 43.15
N GLU A 239 -6.53 8.13 43.01
CA GLU A 239 -5.62 7.58 44.02
C GLU A 239 -4.15 7.93 43.76
N SER A 240 -3.71 7.93 42.50
CA SER A 240 -2.35 8.31 42.09
C SER A 240 -2.32 9.61 41.28
N TYR A 241 -1.14 10.18 41.03
CA TYR A 241 -1.05 11.45 40.30
C TYR A 241 -1.40 11.26 38.81
N ILE A 242 -1.98 12.29 38.18
CA ILE A 242 -2.20 12.34 36.74
C ILE A 242 -0.88 12.69 36.04
N ASN A 243 -0.48 11.85 35.08
CA ASN A 243 0.75 12.08 34.33
C ASN A 243 0.75 13.48 33.69
N ASN A 244 1.87 14.19 33.83
CA ASN A 244 2.04 15.57 33.38
C ASN A 244 1.07 16.61 34.00
N LEU A 245 0.41 16.31 35.13
CA LEU A 245 -0.41 17.28 35.85
C LEU A 245 -0.04 17.37 37.34
N HIS A 246 0.51 18.52 37.75
CA HIS A 246 1.08 18.69 39.09
C HIS A 246 0.01 18.58 40.21
N PRO A 247 0.13 17.61 41.15
CA PRO A 247 -0.96 17.27 42.09
C PRO A 247 -1.27 18.36 43.13
N VAL A 248 -0.28 19.16 43.54
CA VAL A 248 -0.50 20.26 44.49
C VAL A 248 -0.93 21.56 43.80
N LYS A 249 -0.20 22.01 42.76
CA LYS A 249 -0.50 23.25 42.01
C LYS A 249 -1.88 23.22 41.34
N HIS A 250 -2.32 22.05 40.86
CA HIS A 250 -3.60 21.90 40.15
C HIS A 250 -4.63 21.08 40.93
N LYS A 251 -4.63 21.14 42.27
CA LYS A 251 -5.56 20.40 43.13
C LYS A 251 -7.04 20.60 42.74
N GLY A 252 -7.41 21.82 42.34
CA GLY A 252 -8.76 22.12 41.85
C GLY A 252 -9.12 21.36 40.58
N LEU A 253 -8.17 21.25 39.63
CA LEU A 253 -8.38 20.52 38.38
C LEU A 253 -8.55 19.01 38.61
N TYR A 254 -7.81 18.42 39.55
CA TYR A 254 -8.01 17.02 39.96
C TYR A 254 -9.44 16.75 40.43
N LEU A 255 -10.00 17.64 41.27
CA LEU A 255 -11.37 17.51 41.77
C LEU A 255 -12.40 17.51 40.63
N PHE A 256 -12.24 18.39 39.63
CA PHE A 256 -13.19 18.44 38.51
C PHE A 256 -13.00 17.29 37.52
N ILE A 257 -11.76 16.82 37.29
CA ILE A 257 -11.51 15.61 36.49
C ILE A 257 -12.17 14.39 37.15
N GLU A 258 -12.11 14.28 38.48
CA GLU A 258 -12.77 13.25 39.28
C GLU A 258 -14.31 13.32 39.15
N GLN A 259 -14.88 14.50 39.37
CA GLN A 259 -16.33 14.71 39.27
C GLN A 259 -16.89 14.47 37.86
N ILE A 260 -16.15 14.87 36.82
CA ILE A 260 -16.57 14.62 35.43
C ILE A 260 -16.43 13.13 35.11
N PHE A 261 -15.34 12.47 35.51
CA PHE A 261 -15.18 11.03 35.28
C PHE A 261 -16.29 10.22 35.96
N GLN A 262 -16.72 10.62 37.16
CA GLN A 262 -17.90 10.04 37.82
C GLN A 262 -19.15 10.07 36.94
N ARG A 263 -19.34 11.13 36.15
CA ARG A 263 -20.45 11.21 35.19
C ARG A 263 -20.24 10.33 33.95
N PHE A 264 -18.99 10.04 33.58
CA PHE A 264 -18.67 9.12 32.49
C PHE A 264 -18.82 7.63 32.87
N ILE A 265 -18.86 7.28 34.16
CA ILE A 265 -19.01 5.87 34.60
C ILE A 265 -20.22 5.17 33.95
N PRO A 266 -21.45 5.75 33.96
CA PRO A 266 -22.58 5.14 33.27
C PRO A 266 -22.38 5.00 31.75
N LEU A 267 -21.73 5.97 31.09
CA LEU A 267 -21.37 5.88 29.67
C LEU A 267 -20.42 4.70 29.40
N PHE A 268 -19.37 4.55 30.21
CA PHE A 268 -18.44 3.43 30.10
C PHE A 268 -19.10 2.09 30.40
N ASN A 269 -19.99 2.01 31.40
CA ASN A 269 -20.77 0.81 31.68
C ASN A 269 -21.56 0.37 30.45
N LYS A 270 -22.21 1.32 29.74
CA LYS A 270 -22.95 1.04 28.50
C LYS A 270 -22.04 0.56 27.37
N VAL A 271 -20.94 1.27 27.10
CA VAL A 271 -19.96 0.88 26.07
C VAL A 271 -19.38 -0.51 26.32
N LEU A 272 -18.92 -0.78 27.54
CA LEU A 272 -18.32 -2.08 27.89
C LEU A 272 -19.35 -3.21 27.88
N THR A 273 -20.59 -2.91 28.30
CA THR A 273 -21.70 -3.87 28.22
C THR A 273 -22.01 -4.20 26.77
N ASP A 274 -22.11 -3.20 25.89
CA ASP A 274 -22.31 -3.46 24.47
C ASP A 274 -21.14 -4.29 23.92
N LEU A 275 -19.90 -3.89 24.17
CA LEU A 275 -18.70 -4.55 23.67
C LEU A 275 -18.64 -6.06 23.97
N ILE A 276 -19.03 -6.51 25.17
CA ILE A 276 -19.05 -7.95 25.51
C ILE A 276 -20.25 -8.70 24.93
N ASN A 277 -21.34 -8.01 24.63
CA ASN A 277 -22.55 -8.61 24.05
C ASN A 277 -22.59 -8.48 22.51
N ASP A 278 -21.72 -7.67 21.91
CA ASP A 278 -21.74 -7.35 20.48
C ASP A 278 -21.13 -8.46 19.61
N GLN A 279 -20.20 -9.26 20.15
CA GLN A 279 -19.46 -10.31 19.40
C GLN A 279 -20.33 -11.48 18.89
N GLY A 280 -21.66 -11.38 19.00
CA GLY A 280 -22.61 -12.33 18.43
C GLY A 280 -23.94 -11.71 17.98
N LYS A 281 -24.04 -10.37 17.87
CA LYS A 281 -25.27 -9.76 17.35
C LYS A 281 -25.38 -10.02 15.84
N PRO A 282 -26.51 -10.56 15.35
CA PRO A 282 -26.71 -10.72 13.91
C PRO A 282 -26.77 -9.34 13.24
N ASN A 283 -26.26 -9.26 12.02
CA ASN A 283 -26.51 -8.12 11.13
C ASN A 283 -28.02 -7.92 10.92
N ARG A 284 -28.45 -6.69 10.62
CA ARG A 284 -29.86 -6.36 10.38
C ARG A 284 -30.42 -7.12 9.18
N ILE A 285 -29.54 -7.39 8.21
CA ILE A 285 -29.81 -8.22 7.04
C ILE A 285 -28.88 -9.42 7.08
N LYS A 286 -29.47 -10.62 7.10
CA LYS A 286 -28.71 -11.87 6.98
C LYS A 286 -28.72 -12.29 5.52
N VAL A 287 -27.53 -12.38 4.94
CA VAL A 287 -27.35 -12.79 3.56
C VAL A 287 -26.79 -14.21 3.52
N ASP A 288 -27.28 -15.02 2.58
CA ASP A 288 -26.70 -16.31 2.25
C ASP A 288 -25.96 -16.17 0.91
N PRO A 289 -24.62 -16.10 0.92
CA PRO A 289 -23.81 -15.94 -0.29
C PRO A 289 -24.05 -17.05 -1.33
N HIS A 290 -24.49 -18.22 -0.90
CA HIS A 290 -24.79 -19.35 -1.79
C HIS A 290 -26.17 -19.27 -2.44
N ARG A 291 -26.96 -18.25 -2.11
CA ARG A 291 -28.37 -18.11 -2.53
C ARG A 291 -28.77 -16.69 -2.87
N TRP A 292 -27.82 -15.77 -3.02
CA TRP A 292 -28.10 -14.39 -3.37
C TRP A 292 -28.26 -14.17 -4.86
N TYR A 293 -28.20 -15.20 -5.70
CA TYR A 293 -28.53 -15.11 -7.12
C TYR A 293 -29.94 -15.64 -7.37
N ALA A 294 -30.69 -14.99 -8.26
CA ALA A 294 -31.99 -15.48 -8.69
C ALA A 294 -31.86 -16.83 -9.42
N ASP A 295 -32.72 -17.80 -9.12
CA ASP A 295 -32.74 -19.12 -9.75
C ASP A 295 -33.13 -19.13 -11.25
N SER A 296 -33.45 -17.96 -11.83
CA SER A 296 -33.84 -17.85 -13.25
C SER A 296 -32.63 -18.02 -14.16
N GLU A 297 -32.72 -18.91 -15.14
CA GLU A 297 -31.73 -19.05 -16.22
C GLU A 297 -31.52 -17.71 -16.96
N PRO A 298 -30.29 -17.40 -17.42
CA PRO A 298 -30.04 -16.25 -18.29
C PRO A 298 -31.02 -16.23 -19.46
N ALA A 299 -31.55 -15.05 -19.79
CA ALA A 299 -32.23 -14.87 -21.05
C ALA A 299 -31.19 -15.01 -22.17
N VAL A 300 -31.16 -16.16 -22.84
CA VAL A 300 -30.34 -16.38 -24.03
C VAL A 300 -30.81 -15.37 -25.07
N ASN A 301 -29.92 -14.47 -25.47
CA ASN A 301 -30.18 -13.53 -26.55
C ASN A 301 -29.84 -14.28 -27.85
N ASP A 302 -30.86 -14.69 -28.61
CA ASP A 302 -30.73 -15.50 -29.85
C ASP A 302 -30.01 -14.79 -31.01
N ASN A 303 -29.15 -13.78 -30.77
CA ASN A 303 -28.64 -12.88 -31.80
C ASN A 303 -27.12 -12.69 -31.87
N ASP A 304 -26.30 -13.43 -31.13
CA ASP A 304 -24.85 -13.40 -31.35
C ASP A 304 -24.31 -14.83 -31.55
N ASP A 305 -24.21 -15.20 -32.83
CA ASP A 305 -23.26 -16.20 -33.32
C ASP A 305 -21.86 -15.59 -33.12
N ASP A 306 -21.13 -15.96 -32.05
CA ASP A 306 -19.66 -15.99 -32.05
C ASP A 306 -19.14 -16.77 -30.81
N ASP A 307 -18.27 -17.75 -31.09
CA ASP A 307 -17.56 -18.60 -30.14
C ASP A 307 -16.52 -17.81 -29.32
N ASP A 308 -16.91 -17.19 -28.20
CA ASP A 308 -15.97 -16.74 -27.16
C ASP A 308 -16.27 -17.47 -25.83
N ASP A 309 -15.67 -18.66 -25.69
CA ASP A 309 -15.43 -19.31 -24.39
C ASP A 309 -14.35 -18.51 -23.63
N ASP A 310 -14.73 -17.47 -22.89
CA ASP A 310 -14.10 -17.05 -21.62
C ASP A 310 -14.88 -15.86 -21.02
N ASP A 311 -15.27 -15.99 -19.76
CA ASP A 311 -16.12 -15.11 -18.94
C ASP A 311 -17.63 -15.19 -19.20
N ASP A 312 -18.22 -16.32 -18.80
CA ASP A 312 -19.66 -16.42 -18.47
C ASP A 312 -19.92 -15.47 -17.28
N VAL A 313 -20.06 -14.17 -17.54
CA VAL A 313 -20.45 -13.18 -16.54
C VAL A 313 -21.86 -13.55 -16.14
N ASP A 314 -21.98 -14.31 -15.05
CA ASP A 314 -23.26 -14.77 -14.50
C ASP A 314 -24.25 -13.60 -14.49
N THR A 315 -25.20 -13.62 -15.43
CA THR A 315 -26.14 -12.50 -15.66
C THR A 315 -27.30 -12.50 -14.67
N ARG A 316 -27.37 -13.50 -13.77
CA ARG A 316 -28.43 -13.60 -12.76
C ARG A 316 -28.46 -12.33 -11.91
N SER A 317 -29.67 -11.92 -11.56
CA SER A 317 -29.87 -10.77 -10.69
C SER A 317 -29.54 -11.14 -9.24
N ILE A 318 -28.84 -10.25 -8.54
CA ILE A 318 -28.53 -10.43 -7.13
C ILE A 318 -29.76 -10.05 -6.30
N ILE A 319 -30.22 -10.99 -5.49
CA ILE A 319 -31.32 -10.85 -4.54
C ILE A 319 -30.71 -10.66 -3.14
N ILE A 320 -30.79 -9.44 -2.63
CA ILE A 320 -30.49 -9.15 -1.23
C ILE A 320 -31.78 -9.39 -0.42
N PRO A 321 -31.78 -10.30 0.57
CA PRO A 321 -32.93 -10.50 1.43
C PRO A 321 -33.37 -9.20 2.10
N ASP A 322 -34.68 -8.99 2.20
CA ASP A 322 -35.21 -7.84 2.94
C ASP A 322 -35.02 -8.04 4.45
N VAL A 323 -35.15 -6.95 5.23
CA VAL A 323 -35.06 -7.01 6.69
C VAL A 323 -36.10 -7.97 7.27
N ASN A 324 -35.72 -8.68 8.34
CA ASN A 324 -36.68 -9.39 9.18
C ASN A 324 -37.50 -8.38 9.99
N GLU A 325 -38.61 -8.81 10.59
CA GLU A 325 -39.28 -7.96 11.59
C GLU A 325 -38.30 -7.63 12.72
N PHE A 326 -38.26 -6.36 13.13
CA PHE A 326 -37.37 -5.93 14.21
C PHE A 326 -37.69 -6.71 15.48
N GLN A 327 -36.69 -7.43 15.98
CA GLN A 327 -36.78 -8.11 17.26
C GLN A 327 -35.95 -7.33 18.28
N ILE A 328 -36.59 -6.97 19.38
CA ILE A 328 -35.88 -6.37 20.52
C ILE A 328 -34.76 -7.32 20.91
N PRO A 329 -33.49 -6.86 20.95
CA PRO A 329 -32.37 -7.68 21.36
C PRO A 329 -32.67 -8.33 22.71
N SER A 330 -32.41 -9.63 22.83
CA SER A 330 -32.59 -10.35 24.10
C SER A 330 -31.85 -9.61 25.22
N PRO A 331 -32.40 -9.57 26.46
CA PRO A 331 -31.77 -8.88 27.57
C PRO A 331 -30.29 -9.29 27.68
N LEU A 332 -29.41 -8.28 27.72
CA LEU A 332 -27.96 -8.46 27.75
C LEU A 332 -27.59 -9.50 28.83
N THR A 333 -26.99 -10.61 28.40
CA THR A 333 -26.69 -11.77 29.27
C THR A 333 -25.67 -11.44 30.35
N SER A 334 -24.88 -10.38 30.16
CA SER A 334 -23.94 -9.84 31.15
C SER A 334 -23.95 -8.31 31.07
N LYS A 335 -24.10 -7.64 32.21
CA LYS A 335 -23.98 -6.17 32.33
C LYS A 335 -22.69 -5.85 33.08
N ILE A 336 -21.96 -4.87 32.56
CA ILE A 336 -20.76 -4.34 33.23
C ILE A 336 -21.18 -3.22 34.17
N ASP A 337 -20.70 -3.31 35.41
CA ASP A 337 -20.77 -2.24 36.39
C ASP A 337 -19.37 -1.98 36.95
N LEU A 338 -18.88 -0.76 36.74
CA LEU A 338 -17.57 -0.31 37.21
C LEU A 338 -17.57 0.14 38.68
N ARG A 339 -18.73 0.21 39.35
CA ARG A 339 -18.80 0.56 40.78
C ARG A 339 -18.15 -0.50 41.66
N GLY A 340 -17.47 -0.05 42.72
CA GLY A 340 -16.72 -0.90 43.65
C GLY A 340 -15.39 -1.42 43.08
N ARG A 341 -14.85 -0.81 42.03
CA ARG A 341 -13.64 -1.26 41.33
C ARG A 341 -12.54 -0.23 41.32
N LYS A 342 -11.30 -0.71 41.24
CA LYS A 342 -10.13 0.10 40.87
C LYS A 342 -9.94 0.05 39.37
N LEU A 343 -9.72 1.21 38.77
CA LEU A 343 -9.60 1.44 37.33
C LEU A 343 -8.29 2.14 37.01
N GLN A 344 -7.76 1.88 35.82
CA GLN A 344 -6.63 2.60 35.26
C GLN A 344 -7.12 3.49 34.13
N VAL A 345 -6.90 4.80 34.26
CA VAL A 345 -7.43 5.80 33.33
C VAL A 345 -6.31 6.74 32.91
N ILE A 346 -6.12 6.88 31.61
CA ILE A 346 -5.20 7.86 31.03
C ILE A 346 -6.00 9.12 30.72
N VAL A 347 -5.56 10.27 31.22
CA VAL A 347 -6.25 11.55 31.07
C VAL A 347 -5.52 12.42 30.05
N LYS A 348 -6.26 13.02 29.12
CA LYS A 348 -5.74 13.99 28.15
C LYS A 348 -6.58 15.26 28.13
N LEU A 349 -5.92 16.41 28.09
CA LEU A 349 -6.50 17.73 27.89
C LEU A 349 -5.79 18.41 26.73
N ALA A 350 -6.56 18.83 25.72
CA ALA A 350 -6.00 19.48 24.55
C ALA A 350 -6.97 20.54 23.99
N ASN A 351 -6.39 21.55 23.35
CA ASN A 351 -7.11 22.59 22.64
C ASN A 351 -6.74 22.55 21.17
N ILE A 352 -7.73 22.47 20.28
CA ILE A 352 -7.54 22.76 18.86
C ILE A 352 -7.80 24.24 18.66
N VAL A 353 -6.84 24.98 18.10
CA VAL A 353 -6.87 26.43 17.91
C VAL A 353 -6.63 26.76 16.44
N LEU A 354 -7.54 27.53 15.86
CA LEU A 354 -7.43 28.06 14.50
C LEU A 354 -7.23 29.58 14.57
N THR A 355 -6.31 30.08 13.75
CA THR A 355 -5.96 31.51 13.68
C THR A 355 -6.28 32.05 12.28
N PRO A 356 -6.38 33.37 12.09
CA PRO A 356 -6.53 33.94 10.75
C PRO A 356 -5.41 33.51 9.76
N ASP A 357 -4.19 33.31 10.27
CA ASP A 357 -3.05 32.84 9.47
C ASP A 357 -3.10 31.32 9.19
N ASN A 358 -3.87 30.56 9.97
CA ASN A 358 -4.06 29.12 9.80
C ASN A 358 -5.54 28.73 10.06
N PRO A 359 -6.45 29.08 9.13
CA PRO A 359 -7.89 29.14 9.39
C PRO A 359 -8.62 27.81 9.24
N THR A 360 -7.94 26.74 8.82
CA THR A 360 -8.52 25.44 8.50
C THR A 360 -7.80 24.32 9.25
N TYR A 361 -8.56 23.42 9.87
CA TYR A 361 -8.08 22.14 10.39
C TYR A 361 -8.37 21.05 9.35
N PRO A 362 -7.35 20.38 8.78
CA PRO A 362 -7.53 19.42 7.68
C PRO A 362 -8.20 18.10 8.10
N GLY A 363 -8.44 17.90 9.41
CA GLY A 363 -8.98 16.66 9.97
C GLY A 363 -7.88 15.73 10.50
N GLY A 364 -8.31 14.71 11.24
CA GLY A 364 -7.45 13.67 11.78
C GLY A 364 -7.25 12.49 10.80
N VAL A 365 -6.25 11.66 11.09
CA VAL A 365 -6.05 10.37 10.41
C VAL A 365 -6.86 9.27 11.10
N TRP A 366 -7.15 8.18 10.39
CA TRP A 366 -7.79 7.01 10.99
C TRP A 366 -6.84 6.33 11.97
N HIS A 367 -7.26 6.23 13.23
CA HIS A 367 -6.45 5.60 14.28
C HIS A 367 -7.35 4.98 15.36
N VAL A 368 -6.73 4.16 16.20
CA VAL A 368 -7.24 3.75 17.52
C VAL A 368 -6.35 4.41 18.58
N GLU A 369 -6.82 4.48 19.83
CA GLU A 369 -6.06 5.13 20.90
C GLU A 369 -5.00 4.21 21.48
N GLY A 370 -3.78 4.74 21.61
CA GLY A 370 -2.61 4.04 22.18
C GLY A 370 -2.03 2.94 21.28
N MET A 371 -1.18 2.10 21.88
CA MET A 371 -0.64 0.87 21.30
C MET A 371 -1.11 -0.34 22.13
N GLU A 372 -0.72 -1.54 21.71
CA GLU A 372 -1.19 -2.80 22.31
C GLU A 372 -0.83 -2.91 23.79
N ASN A 373 0.32 -2.37 24.18
CA ASN A 373 0.83 -2.38 25.55
C ASN A 373 0.10 -1.40 26.50
N GLU A 374 -0.77 -0.50 26.01
CA GLU A 374 -1.62 0.36 26.84
C GLU A 374 -2.98 -0.26 27.19
N HIS A 375 -3.42 -1.30 26.48
CA HIS A 375 -4.68 -2.01 26.74
C HIS A 375 -5.92 -1.10 26.84
N ILE A 376 -5.99 -0.02 26.06
CA ILE A 376 -7.14 0.88 26.06
C ILE A 376 -8.35 0.15 25.45
N VAL A 377 -9.41 0.02 26.24
CA VAL A 377 -10.65 -0.68 25.83
C VAL A 377 -11.74 0.29 25.37
N ALA A 378 -11.78 1.50 25.93
CA ALA A 378 -12.80 2.49 25.62
C ALA A 378 -12.26 3.92 25.79
N THR A 379 -12.85 4.85 25.05
CA THR A 379 -12.47 6.26 25.04
C THR A 379 -13.69 7.11 25.34
N GLY A 380 -13.56 8.04 26.28
CA GLY A 380 -14.55 9.04 26.64
C GLY A 380 -14.05 10.44 26.32
N ILE A 381 -14.80 11.24 25.57
CA ILE A 381 -14.45 12.61 25.17
C ILE A 381 -15.54 13.58 25.65
N TYR A 382 -15.13 14.67 26.30
CA TYR A 382 -15.98 15.80 26.64
C TYR A 382 -15.54 17.05 25.88
N TYR A 383 -16.40 17.56 24.99
CA TYR A 383 -16.20 18.78 24.21
C TYR A 383 -16.68 20.00 25.03
N TYR A 384 -15.90 20.40 26.03
CA TYR A 384 -16.36 21.33 27.06
C TYR A 384 -16.45 22.80 26.64
N SER A 385 -15.80 23.21 25.54
CA SER A 385 -15.89 24.59 25.05
C SER A 385 -15.48 24.69 23.58
N SER A 386 -16.27 25.38 22.75
CA SER A 386 -16.02 25.56 21.33
C SER A 386 -16.47 26.95 20.87
N SER A 387 -15.63 27.67 20.14
CA SER A 387 -15.97 29.02 19.67
C SER A 387 -15.41 29.30 18.28
N ASN A 388 -16.20 30.00 17.46
CA ASN A 388 -15.83 30.46 16.11
C ASN A 388 -15.38 29.35 15.14
N LEU A 389 -15.98 28.16 15.20
CA LEU A 389 -15.67 27.03 14.31
C LEU A 389 -16.91 26.53 13.59
N THR A 390 -16.74 26.07 12.34
CA THR A 390 -17.77 25.31 11.62
C THR A 390 -18.04 23.98 12.34
N GLN A 391 -19.19 23.37 12.07
CA GLN A 391 -19.49 22.03 12.57
C GLN A 391 -18.42 21.03 12.07
N SER A 392 -18.17 20.01 12.88
CA SER A 392 -17.26 18.89 12.60
C SER A 392 -17.82 17.65 13.28
N ASP A 393 -17.41 16.49 12.80
CA ASP A 393 -17.89 15.19 13.25
C ASP A 393 -16.71 14.28 13.63
N LEU A 394 -16.96 13.38 14.58
CA LEU A 394 -16.09 12.26 14.89
C LEU A 394 -16.56 11.08 14.05
N GLN A 395 -15.78 10.71 13.03
CA GLN A 395 -16.10 9.63 12.11
C GLN A 395 -15.57 8.30 12.63
N PHE A 396 -16.31 7.22 12.42
CA PHE A 396 -15.98 5.87 12.89
C PHE A 396 -15.97 4.87 11.73
N ARG A 397 -15.05 3.92 11.80
CA ARG A 397 -15.00 2.73 10.95
C ARG A 397 -14.50 1.53 11.76
N THR A 398 -14.70 0.33 11.25
CA THR A 398 -14.23 -0.89 11.90
C THR A 398 -13.53 -1.81 10.92
N VAL A 399 -12.61 -2.62 11.45
CA VAL A 399 -11.99 -3.74 10.73
C VAL A 399 -13.03 -4.86 10.63
N ILE A 400 -13.23 -5.35 9.42
CA ILE A 400 -14.13 -6.48 9.16
C ILE A 400 -13.32 -7.73 8.84
N ARG A 401 -13.92 -8.89 9.04
CA ARG A 401 -13.35 -10.14 8.50
C ARG A 401 -13.74 -10.28 7.03
N GLU A 402 -12.99 -11.10 6.31
CA GLU A 402 -13.33 -11.48 4.94
C GLU A 402 -14.74 -12.12 4.93
N PRO A 403 -15.65 -11.66 4.06
CA PRO A 403 -16.96 -12.28 3.94
C PRO A 403 -16.79 -13.74 3.53
N ASN A 404 -17.70 -14.60 3.98
CA ASN A 404 -17.83 -15.92 3.38
C ASN A 404 -18.58 -15.75 2.05
N TYR A 405 -18.11 -16.32 0.95
CA TYR A 405 -18.78 -16.27 -0.37
C TYR A 405 -18.35 -17.45 -1.25
N GLU A 406 -19.07 -17.67 -2.36
CA GLU A 406 -18.71 -18.70 -3.33
C GLU A 406 -17.37 -18.38 -4.01
N GLN A 407 -16.60 -19.42 -4.33
CA GLN A 407 -15.32 -19.23 -5.00
C GLN A 407 -15.54 -18.45 -6.31
N ASP A 408 -14.72 -17.42 -6.53
CA ASP A 408 -14.74 -16.54 -7.70
C ASP A 408 -15.99 -15.63 -7.84
N ASP A 409 -16.86 -15.55 -6.82
CA ASP A 409 -18.04 -14.67 -6.83
C ASP A 409 -17.71 -13.22 -6.41
N ARG A 410 -16.98 -12.52 -7.27
CA ARG A 410 -16.61 -11.10 -7.06
C ARG A 410 -17.81 -10.17 -7.12
N ARG A 411 -18.73 -10.41 -8.06
CA ARG A 411 -19.89 -9.55 -8.32
C ARG A 411 -20.86 -9.55 -7.14
N GLY A 412 -21.09 -10.71 -6.52
CA GLY A 412 -21.93 -10.85 -5.32
C GLY A 412 -21.37 -10.04 -4.16
N VAL A 413 -20.08 -10.22 -3.87
CA VAL A 413 -19.39 -9.51 -2.78
C VAL A 413 -19.39 -7.99 -2.97
N GLU A 414 -19.06 -7.51 -4.18
CA GLU A 414 -19.05 -6.07 -4.49
C GLU A 414 -20.46 -5.48 -4.38
N THR A 415 -21.46 -6.14 -4.93
CA THR A 415 -22.85 -5.64 -4.94
C THR A 415 -23.45 -5.62 -3.54
N VAL A 416 -23.17 -6.64 -2.72
CA VAL A 416 -23.79 -6.80 -1.40
C VAL A 416 -23.06 -6.00 -0.32
N TYR A 417 -21.73 -6.04 -0.31
CA TYR A 417 -20.91 -5.46 0.76
C TYR A 417 -20.11 -4.22 0.33
N GLY A 418 -19.99 -3.94 -0.97
CA GLY A 418 -19.15 -2.86 -1.51
C GLY A 418 -17.66 -3.16 -1.41
N LEU A 419 -17.28 -4.44 -1.33
CA LEU A 419 -15.88 -4.88 -1.19
C LEU A 419 -15.35 -5.36 -2.54
N VAL A 420 -14.12 -4.97 -2.87
CA VAL A 420 -13.43 -5.36 -4.12
C VAL A 420 -12.06 -5.96 -3.80
N ASP A 421 -11.44 -6.61 -4.78
CA ASP A 421 -10.13 -7.23 -4.57
C ASP A 421 -9.06 -6.18 -4.21
N ASN A 422 -8.15 -6.55 -3.30
CA ASN A 422 -7.00 -5.76 -2.87
C ASN A 422 -7.29 -4.43 -2.12
N ILE A 423 -8.53 -4.19 -1.66
CA ILE A 423 -8.80 -3.09 -0.72
C ILE A 423 -8.71 -3.52 0.75
N PRO A 424 -8.35 -2.62 1.69
CA PRO A 424 -8.34 -2.95 3.11
C PRO A 424 -9.72 -3.37 3.61
N LEU A 425 -9.78 -4.46 4.39
CA LEU A 425 -10.98 -4.99 5.04
C LEU A 425 -11.47 -4.05 6.17
N ASN A 426 -12.05 -2.91 5.80
CA ASN A 426 -12.64 -1.94 6.72
C ASN A 426 -13.94 -1.39 6.16
N GLN A 427 -14.92 -1.13 7.04
CA GLN A 427 -16.18 -0.50 6.67
C GLN A 427 -16.51 0.71 7.56
N PRO A 428 -17.05 1.81 6.99
CA PRO A 428 -17.49 2.95 7.76
C PRO A 428 -18.69 2.60 8.64
N LEU A 429 -18.72 3.10 9.87
CA LEU A 429 -19.85 2.90 10.79
C LEU A 429 -20.75 4.13 10.91
N GLY A 430 -20.25 5.31 10.54
CA GLY A 430 -20.96 6.57 10.62
C GLY A 430 -20.16 7.64 11.35
N SER A 431 -20.84 8.66 11.87
CA SER A 431 -20.18 9.76 12.58
C SER A 431 -21.07 10.40 13.63
N VAL A 432 -20.46 11.06 14.61
CA VAL A 432 -21.14 11.78 15.69
C VAL A 432 -20.71 13.25 15.66
N ILE A 433 -21.67 14.18 15.64
CA ILE A 433 -21.39 15.63 15.64
C ILE A 433 -20.63 16.02 16.91
N THR A 434 -19.61 16.86 16.81
CA THR A 434 -18.72 17.25 17.93
C THR A 434 -19.00 18.67 18.43
N LYS A 435 -20.23 18.90 18.88
CA LYS A 435 -20.67 20.21 19.42
C LYS A 435 -20.25 20.42 20.88
N GLU A 436 -20.32 21.67 21.34
CA GLU A 436 -20.07 22.02 22.73
C GLU A 436 -21.04 21.27 23.68
N ASP A 437 -20.54 20.96 24.88
CA ASP A 437 -21.20 20.23 25.97
C ASP A 437 -21.41 18.73 25.75
N ARG A 438 -21.14 18.24 24.53
CA ARG A 438 -21.27 16.82 24.21
C ARG A 438 -20.21 15.97 24.93
N CYS A 439 -20.69 14.97 25.65
CA CYS A 439 -19.94 13.83 26.15
C CYS A 439 -20.17 12.63 25.23
N ILE A 440 -19.10 11.96 24.81
CA ILE A 440 -19.15 10.76 23.95
C ILE A 440 -18.30 9.67 24.60
N ALA A 441 -18.78 8.43 24.63
CA ALA A 441 -17.97 7.27 24.94
C ALA A 441 -18.11 6.19 23.86
N PHE A 442 -17.01 5.58 23.45
CA PHE A 442 -16.97 4.58 22.39
C PHE A 442 -15.91 3.50 22.65
N PRO A 443 -16.06 2.30 22.09
CA PRO A 443 -15.08 1.23 22.27
C PRO A 443 -13.85 1.47 21.38
N ASN A 444 -12.66 1.16 21.88
CA ASN A 444 -11.40 1.45 21.16
C ASN A 444 -11.19 0.53 19.94
N ILE A 445 -12.00 -0.53 19.77
CA ILE A 445 -12.05 -1.36 18.56
C ILE A 445 -12.57 -0.60 17.33
N TYR A 446 -13.16 0.58 17.52
CA TYR A 446 -13.53 1.47 16.42
C TYR A 446 -12.38 2.41 16.09
N GLN A 447 -11.93 2.33 14.84
CA GLN A 447 -11.04 3.35 14.29
C GLN A 447 -11.83 4.63 14.12
N HIS A 448 -11.23 5.76 14.49
CA HIS A 448 -11.91 7.04 14.42
C HIS A 448 -11.00 8.14 13.86
N ARG A 449 -11.62 9.21 13.39
CA ARG A 449 -10.95 10.45 13.00
C ARG A 449 -11.87 11.66 13.15
N VAL A 450 -11.28 12.82 13.42
CA VAL A 450 -12.01 14.09 13.41
C VAL A 450 -12.14 14.60 11.98
N ALA A 451 -13.34 14.96 11.55
CA ALA A 451 -13.59 15.55 10.23
C ALA A 451 -13.02 16.98 10.14
N PRO A 452 -12.64 17.46 8.93
CA PRO A 452 -12.12 18.80 8.74
C PRO A 452 -13.09 19.89 9.22
N PHE A 453 -12.57 21.03 9.66
CA PHE A 453 -13.37 22.21 10.02
C PHE A 453 -12.56 23.49 9.91
N GLN A 454 -13.23 24.65 9.92
CA GLN A 454 -12.60 25.95 9.71
C GLN A 454 -13.23 27.04 10.59
N LEU A 455 -12.65 28.24 10.55
CA LEU A 455 -13.22 29.42 11.21
C LEU A 455 -14.57 29.84 10.59
N ASN A 456 -15.55 30.19 11.44
CA ASN A 456 -16.80 30.82 10.97
C ASN A 456 -16.57 32.29 10.57
N ASP A 457 -15.85 33.03 11.41
CA ASP A 457 -15.33 34.37 11.15
C ASP A 457 -13.80 34.27 10.99
N PRO A 458 -13.28 34.30 9.75
CA PRO A 458 -11.85 34.14 9.47
C PRO A 458 -10.95 35.21 10.09
N THR A 459 -11.52 36.31 10.59
CA THR A 459 -10.75 37.42 11.20
C THR A 459 -10.47 37.21 12.69
N LYS A 460 -11.12 36.23 13.32
CA LYS A 460 -11.01 35.96 14.76
C LYS A 460 -10.46 34.56 15.01
N ILE A 461 -9.78 34.41 16.13
CA ILE A 461 -9.33 33.09 16.59
C ILE A 461 -10.56 32.24 16.92
N GLY A 462 -10.50 30.96 16.55
CA GLY A 462 -11.46 29.94 16.94
C GLY A 462 -10.77 28.83 17.71
N TYR A 463 -11.53 28.13 18.55
CA TYR A 463 -10.98 27.03 19.33
C TYR A 463 -12.02 25.96 19.64
N ARG A 464 -11.53 24.75 19.89
CA ARG A 464 -12.27 23.63 20.45
C ARG A 464 -11.45 22.98 21.54
N LYS A 465 -12.01 22.85 22.74
CA LYS A 465 -11.31 22.32 23.91
C LYS A 465 -11.92 20.98 24.33
N ILE A 466 -11.06 20.01 24.62
CA ILE A 466 -11.47 18.62 24.91
C ILE A 466 -10.80 18.08 26.18
N LEU A 467 -11.58 17.34 26.96
CA LEU A 467 -11.10 16.47 28.04
C LEU A 467 -11.38 15.03 27.62
N VAL A 468 -10.36 14.18 27.67
CA VAL A 468 -10.42 12.80 27.19
C VAL A 468 -9.98 11.84 28.28
N TYR A 469 -10.71 10.74 28.40
CA TYR A 469 -10.43 9.60 29.26
C TYR A 469 -10.23 8.36 28.41
N PHE A 470 -9.02 7.80 28.41
CA PHE A 470 -8.78 6.48 27.86
C PHE A 470 -8.84 5.46 28.99
N LEU A 471 -9.87 4.62 28.97
CA LEU A 471 -10.08 3.58 29.96
C LEU A 471 -9.25 2.36 29.57
N VAL A 472 -8.30 1.99 30.42
CA VAL A 472 -7.55 0.73 30.31
C VAL A 472 -8.49 -0.43 30.69
N ASP A 473 -8.35 -1.57 30.03
CA ASP A 473 -9.12 -2.79 30.30
C ASP A 473 -9.18 -3.09 31.82
N PRO A 474 -10.36 -3.00 32.46
CA PRO A 474 -10.48 -3.18 33.91
C PRO A 474 -10.12 -4.59 34.40
N SER A 475 -10.12 -5.60 33.53
CA SER A 475 -9.71 -6.97 33.88
C SER A 475 -8.19 -7.14 33.94
N LEU A 476 -7.42 -6.15 33.45
CA LEU A 476 -5.97 -6.16 33.37
C LEU A 476 -5.37 -4.99 34.16
N ARG A 477 -4.06 -5.04 34.41
CA ARG A 477 -3.31 -3.95 35.01
C ARG A 477 -1.99 -3.79 34.29
N ILE A 478 -1.63 -2.55 34.02
CA ILE A 478 -0.33 -2.16 33.45
C ILE A 478 0.43 -1.25 34.43
N LEU A 479 1.68 -0.91 34.11
CA LEU A 479 2.43 0.09 34.87
C LEU A 479 1.65 1.41 34.90
N SER A 480 1.59 2.05 36.05
CA SER A 480 0.82 3.26 36.28
C SER A 480 1.62 4.28 37.08
N THR A 481 1.05 5.47 37.26
CA THR A 481 1.62 6.51 38.12
C THR A 481 1.67 6.13 39.61
N ALA A 482 1.08 5.00 40.01
CA ALA A 482 1.26 4.42 41.34
C ALA A 482 2.62 3.70 41.52
N HIS A 483 3.26 3.33 40.40
CA HIS A 483 4.51 2.56 40.37
C HIS A 483 5.69 3.42 39.90
N VAL A 484 5.45 4.35 38.96
CA VAL A 484 6.45 5.25 38.39
C VAL A 484 6.34 6.61 39.09
N PRO A 485 7.39 7.11 39.78
CA PRO A 485 7.39 8.44 40.35
C PRO A 485 7.31 9.54 39.29
N PRO A 486 6.84 10.75 39.65
CA PRO A 486 6.84 11.86 38.71
C PRO A 486 8.23 12.10 38.13
N GLN A 487 8.26 12.25 36.82
CA GLN A 487 9.49 12.31 36.04
C GLN A 487 9.87 13.73 35.66
N GLN A 488 9.04 14.72 36.00
CA GLN A 488 9.18 16.11 35.59
C GLN A 488 10.31 16.79 36.36
N SER A 489 11.36 17.23 35.67
CA SER A 489 12.51 17.86 36.34
C SER A 489 12.17 19.14 37.07
N HIS A 490 11.29 19.95 36.51
CA HIS A 490 10.83 21.18 37.15
C HIS A 490 10.02 20.92 38.43
N TRP A 491 9.30 19.79 38.56
CA TRP A 491 8.61 19.44 39.81
C TRP A 491 9.60 19.07 40.91
N TYR A 492 10.69 18.39 40.55
CA TYR A 492 11.77 18.10 41.50
C TYR A 492 12.48 19.37 41.96
N THR A 493 12.77 20.29 41.03
CA THR A 493 13.34 21.59 41.36
C THR A 493 12.42 22.36 42.30
N ASP A 494 11.11 22.38 42.04
CA ASP A 494 10.10 22.99 42.92
C ASP A 494 10.10 22.37 44.33
N LEU A 495 10.34 21.05 44.43
CA LEU A 495 10.40 20.32 45.70
C LEU A 495 11.65 20.63 46.52
N ILE A 496 12.84 20.63 45.89
CA ILE A 496 14.13 20.77 46.60
C ILE A 496 14.49 22.23 46.86
N ARG A 497 14.03 23.17 46.01
CA ARG A 497 14.37 24.60 46.11
C ARG A 497 14.08 25.24 47.48
N PRO A 498 13.01 24.87 48.21
CA PRO A 498 12.78 25.35 49.57
C PRO A 498 13.73 24.76 50.63
N MET A 499 14.48 23.69 50.33
CA MET A 499 15.32 22.95 51.29
C MET A 499 16.77 23.49 51.34
N PRO A 500 17.45 23.51 52.50
CA PRO A 500 18.89 23.78 52.56
C PRO A 500 19.73 22.67 51.89
N PRO A 501 20.82 23.00 51.16
CA PRO A 501 21.35 24.33 50.88
C PRO A 501 20.68 25.04 49.67
N PHE A 502 19.84 24.36 48.88
CA PHE A 502 19.24 24.88 47.65
C PHE A 502 18.48 26.21 47.82
N LYS A 503 17.83 26.40 48.97
CA LYS A 503 17.18 27.66 49.35
C LYS A 503 18.08 28.89 49.27
N TYR A 504 19.39 28.71 49.47
CA TYR A 504 20.38 29.79 49.55
C TYR A 504 21.25 29.91 48.30
N LEU A 505 21.07 29.05 47.30
CA LEU A 505 21.83 29.07 46.05
C LEU A 505 21.14 29.95 44.99
N PRO A 506 21.89 30.70 44.16
CA PRO A 506 21.32 31.39 43.00
C PRO A 506 20.68 30.40 42.00
N SER A 507 19.59 30.80 41.33
CA SER A 507 18.87 29.94 40.36
C SER A 507 19.80 29.28 39.34
N ILE A 508 20.74 30.04 38.78
CA ILE A 508 21.70 29.55 37.78
C ILE A 508 22.61 28.43 38.29
N VAL A 509 22.90 28.40 39.59
CA VAL A 509 23.69 27.33 40.23
C VAL A 509 22.82 26.10 40.43
N VAL A 510 21.58 26.27 40.88
CA VAL A 510 20.61 25.18 41.00
C VAL A 510 20.35 24.54 39.65
N ASP A 511 20.13 25.34 38.60
CA ASP A 511 19.91 24.85 37.23
C ASP A 511 21.14 24.08 36.70
N LYS A 512 22.36 24.56 36.99
CA LYS A 512 23.59 23.82 36.66
C LYS A 512 23.73 22.52 37.43
N ILE A 513 23.38 22.48 38.72
CA ILE A 513 23.39 21.23 39.51
C ILE A 513 22.40 20.24 38.91
N MET A 514 21.21 20.70 38.52
CA MET A 514 20.17 19.88 37.91
C MET A 514 20.61 19.23 36.58
N ASN A 515 21.52 19.87 35.83
CA ASN A 515 22.08 19.27 34.61
C ASN A 515 22.98 18.04 34.84
N TYR A 516 23.46 17.82 36.07
CA TYR A 516 24.28 16.66 36.44
C TYR A 516 23.48 15.53 37.11
N VAL A 517 22.16 15.70 37.25
CA VAL A 517 21.32 14.65 37.84
C VAL A 517 20.77 13.79 36.70
N ASP A 518 21.16 12.51 36.66
CA ASP A 518 20.77 11.54 35.60
C ASP A 518 19.26 11.21 35.57
N PHE A 519 18.49 11.79 36.48
CA PHE A 519 17.04 11.75 36.62
C PHE A 519 16.67 12.91 37.55
N PRO A 520 15.55 13.65 37.41
CA PRO A 520 14.37 13.47 36.54
C PRO A 520 14.52 13.94 35.08
N MET A 521 13.55 13.58 34.23
CA MET A 521 13.45 13.93 32.80
C MET A 521 13.12 15.42 32.61
N THR A 522 13.87 16.09 31.72
CA THR A 522 13.58 17.47 31.32
C THR A 522 12.42 17.54 30.32
N MET A 523 11.80 18.72 30.18
CA MET A 523 10.77 18.94 29.15
C MET A 523 11.32 18.68 27.74
N THR A 524 12.58 19.05 27.46
CA THR A 524 13.22 18.77 26.17
C THR A 524 13.33 17.27 25.89
N GLN A 525 13.77 16.48 26.88
CA GLN A 525 13.83 15.01 26.75
C GLN A 525 12.44 14.40 26.61
N ALA A 526 11.45 14.88 27.37
CA ALA A 526 10.07 14.43 27.24
C ALA A 526 9.49 14.70 25.84
N LYS A 527 9.78 15.88 25.26
CA LYS A 527 9.40 16.20 23.87
C LYS A 527 10.15 15.34 22.85
N GLN A 528 11.41 15.02 23.07
CA GLN A 528 12.16 14.08 22.21
C GLN A 528 11.56 12.68 22.24
N HIS A 529 11.22 12.15 23.42
CA HIS A 529 10.53 10.86 23.55
C HIS A 529 9.11 10.91 22.99
N HIS A 530 8.39 12.03 23.15
CA HIS A 530 7.08 12.22 22.55
C HIS A 530 7.17 12.21 21.02
N MET A 531 8.14 12.92 20.43
CA MET A 531 8.41 12.89 19.00
C MET A 531 8.76 11.47 18.55
N ALA A 532 9.65 10.77 19.26
CA ALA A 532 10.01 9.38 18.95
C ALA A 532 8.80 8.41 19.02
N GLN A 533 7.86 8.61 19.94
CA GLN A 533 6.61 7.84 20.00
C GLN A 533 5.66 8.19 18.85
N VAL A 534 5.46 9.47 18.55
CA VAL A 534 4.66 9.90 17.38
C VAL A 534 5.28 9.35 16.10
N HIS A 535 6.61 9.31 16.04
CA HIS A 535 7.36 8.73 14.95
C HIS A 535 7.30 7.19 14.92
N ALA A 536 7.20 6.51 16.06
CA ALA A 536 6.92 5.08 16.10
C ALA A 536 5.48 4.77 15.63
N LEU A 537 4.54 5.67 15.93
CA LEU A 537 3.12 5.58 15.53
C LEU A 537 2.89 5.94 14.04
N ASN A 538 3.62 6.94 13.51
CA ASN A 538 3.39 7.52 12.17
C ASN A 538 4.58 7.36 11.20
N GLY A 539 5.67 6.70 11.62
CA GLY A 539 6.99 6.81 10.99
C GLY A 539 7.70 8.12 11.38
N GLU A 540 9.02 8.10 11.59
CA GLU A 540 9.79 9.34 11.74
C GLU A 540 9.57 10.23 10.51
N THR A 541 9.29 11.52 10.69
CA THR A 541 9.21 12.47 9.58
C THR A 541 10.15 13.65 9.81
N ARG A 542 10.76 14.15 8.74
CA ARG A 542 11.45 15.43 8.70
C ARG A 542 10.60 16.43 7.93
N THR A 543 10.65 17.69 8.31
CA THR A 543 10.01 18.75 7.54
C THR A 543 10.93 19.16 6.41
N GLU A 544 10.44 19.08 5.18
CA GLU A 544 11.08 19.72 4.03
C GLU A 544 10.16 20.81 3.46
N THR A 545 10.72 21.68 2.62
CA THR A 545 10.00 22.78 1.99
C THR A 545 10.16 22.75 0.49
N ASP A 546 9.13 23.20 -0.23
CA ASP A 546 9.22 23.63 -1.62
C ASP A 546 8.47 24.96 -1.79
N THR A 547 8.25 25.41 -3.01
CA THR A 547 7.56 26.67 -3.29
C THR A 547 6.11 26.70 -2.83
N PHE A 548 5.48 25.55 -2.53
CA PHE A 548 4.13 25.45 -1.98
C PHE A 548 4.11 25.32 -0.45
N GLY A 549 5.26 25.45 0.21
CA GLY A 549 5.38 25.47 1.67
C GLY A 549 5.99 24.19 2.23
N SER A 550 5.78 23.97 3.53
CA SER A 550 6.33 22.82 4.26
C SER A 550 5.51 21.55 4.05
N ILE A 551 6.17 20.40 4.05
CA ILE A 551 5.55 19.07 4.04
C ILE A 551 6.35 18.09 4.90
N GLY A 552 5.66 17.17 5.56
CA GLY A 552 6.30 16.08 6.30
C GLY A 552 6.75 14.97 5.34
N VAL A 553 8.03 14.60 5.43
CA VAL A 553 8.65 13.55 4.62
C VAL A 553 9.20 12.48 5.56
N PRO A 554 8.95 11.18 5.36
CA PRO A 554 9.48 10.18 6.29
C PRO A 554 11.02 10.26 6.38
N ALA A 555 11.55 10.37 7.60
CA ALA A 555 12.97 10.64 7.89
C ALA A 555 13.89 9.52 7.42
N LYS A 556 13.38 8.30 7.22
CA LYS A 556 14.16 7.20 6.65
C LYS A 556 14.40 7.30 5.14
N TYR A 557 13.63 8.12 4.42
CA TYR A 557 13.74 8.20 2.96
C TYR A 557 14.49 9.45 2.49
N TYR A 558 15.53 9.28 1.68
CA TYR A 558 16.24 10.36 0.98
C TYR A 558 15.40 11.23 0.01
N TYR A 559 14.22 10.81 -0.44
CA TYR A 559 13.39 11.68 -1.31
C TYR A 559 12.84 12.86 -0.52
N GLY A 560 12.54 13.99 -1.16
CA GLY A 560 12.21 15.25 -0.49
C GLY A 560 10.75 15.70 -0.65
N ALA A 561 10.53 17.01 -0.46
CA ALA A 561 9.22 17.64 -0.49
C ALA A 561 8.45 17.40 -1.82
N GLN A 562 9.12 17.51 -2.97
CA GLN A 562 8.45 17.38 -4.27
C GLN A 562 8.03 15.95 -4.53
N THR A 563 8.85 14.97 -4.15
CA THR A 563 8.46 13.56 -4.21
C THR A 563 7.27 13.28 -3.30
N ALA A 564 7.29 13.76 -2.05
CA ALA A 564 6.18 13.56 -1.12
C ALA A 564 4.85 14.13 -1.65
N ARG A 565 4.87 15.33 -2.24
CA ARG A 565 3.68 15.89 -2.92
C ARG A 565 3.26 15.10 -4.14
N SER A 566 4.22 14.61 -4.93
CA SER A 566 3.91 13.81 -6.11
C SER A 566 3.21 12.50 -5.74
N ILE A 567 3.63 11.84 -4.65
CA ILE A 567 2.94 10.64 -4.13
C ILE A 567 1.48 10.96 -3.80
N MET A 568 1.22 12.08 -3.11
CA MET A 568 -0.15 12.48 -2.74
C MET A 568 -1.03 12.80 -3.94
N ASN A 569 -0.46 13.29 -5.03
CA ASN A 569 -1.20 13.78 -6.20
C ASN A 569 -1.37 12.73 -7.31
N PHE A 570 -0.53 11.70 -7.35
CA PHE A 570 -0.47 10.71 -8.44
C PHE A 570 -0.44 9.28 -7.88
N ASP A 571 -1.43 8.94 -7.05
CA ASP A 571 -1.60 7.60 -6.47
C ASP A 571 -2.41 6.68 -7.40
N ILE A 572 -1.88 6.47 -8.61
CA ILE A 572 -2.52 5.66 -9.66
C ILE A 572 -1.68 4.41 -9.88
N GLY A 573 -2.30 3.24 -9.79
CA GLY A 573 -1.67 1.94 -10.10
C GLY A 573 -0.57 1.49 -9.12
N LEU A 574 -0.33 2.21 -8.02
CA LEU A 574 0.68 1.85 -7.03
C LEU A 574 0.23 0.69 -6.13
N PRO A 575 1.17 -0.18 -5.67
CA PRO A 575 2.63 -0.14 -5.91
C PRO A 575 3.07 -0.79 -7.23
N THR A 576 2.16 -1.37 -8.01
CA THR A 576 2.45 -2.16 -9.22
C THR A 576 3.10 -1.33 -10.33
N ASP A 577 2.52 -0.16 -10.62
CA ASP A 577 2.95 0.73 -11.70
C ASP A 577 3.98 1.78 -11.23
N ARG A 578 4.97 1.36 -10.45
CA ARG A 578 6.12 2.22 -10.12
C ARG A 578 7.02 2.42 -11.32
N MET A 579 7.75 3.53 -11.33
CA MET A 579 8.74 3.81 -12.37
C MET A 579 9.76 2.65 -12.49
N PRO A 580 10.07 2.14 -13.68
CA PRO A 580 11.00 1.02 -13.84
C PRO A 580 12.40 1.33 -13.28
N LEU A 581 12.95 0.41 -12.49
CA LEU A 581 14.30 0.57 -11.91
C LEU A 581 15.42 0.79 -12.95
N PRO A 582 15.40 0.16 -14.16
CA PRO A 582 16.39 0.47 -15.20
C PRO A 582 16.40 1.95 -15.62
N LEU A 583 15.25 2.65 -15.52
CA LEU A 583 15.19 4.08 -15.76
C LEU A 583 15.85 4.87 -14.63
N ILE A 584 15.69 4.43 -13.38
CA ILE A 584 16.33 5.04 -12.21
C ILE A 584 17.86 4.86 -12.28
N GLU A 585 18.34 3.69 -12.67
CA GLU A 585 19.77 3.45 -12.94
C GLU A 585 20.30 4.40 -14.02
N ALA A 586 19.57 4.53 -15.14
CA ALA A 586 19.93 5.44 -16.23
C ALA A 586 19.97 6.91 -15.78
N PHE A 587 19.06 7.31 -14.89
CA PHE A 587 19.11 8.61 -14.24
C PHE A 587 20.37 8.77 -13.38
N GLY A 588 20.77 7.76 -12.61
CA GLY A 588 22.04 7.75 -11.87
C GLY A 588 23.24 8.00 -12.78
N LEU A 589 23.32 7.30 -13.92
CA LEU A 589 24.37 7.50 -14.93
C LEU A 589 24.37 8.92 -15.50
N LEU A 590 23.19 9.43 -15.86
CA LEU A 590 23.02 10.79 -16.38
C LEU A 590 23.48 11.84 -15.36
N LYS A 591 23.02 11.76 -14.12
CA LYS A 591 23.36 12.73 -13.07
C LYS A 591 24.85 12.68 -12.73
N LYS A 592 25.47 11.49 -12.72
CA LYS A 592 26.92 11.33 -12.60
C LYS A 592 27.66 12.03 -13.73
N ALA A 593 27.29 11.78 -14.98
CA ALA A 593 27.92 12.41 -16.13
C ALA A 593 27.77 13.94 -16.11
N CYS A 594 26.57 14.45 -15.79
CA CYS A 594 26.33 15.89 -15.61
C CYS A 594 27.19 16.49 -14.50
N ALA A 595 27.37 15.82 -13.36
CA ALA A 595 28.22 16.30 -12.27
C ALA A 595 29.70 16.36 -12.68
N ILE A 596 30.21 15.33 -13.36
CA ILE A 596 31.59 15.28 -13.90
C ILE A 596 31.83 16.45 -14.86
N VAL A 597 30.92 16.67 -15.81
CA VAL A 597 31.04 17.75 -16.79
C VAL A 597 30.91 19.12 -16.12
N ASN A 598 30.01 19.27 -15.15
CA ASN A 598 29.81 20.54 -14.45
C ASN A 598 31.01 20.97 -13.58
N LYS A 599 31.96 20.08 -13.25
CA LYS A 599 33.26 20.50 -12.66
C LYS A 599 33.99 21.50 -13.57
N GLN A 600 33.88 21.33 -14.89
CA GLN A 600 34.44 22.25 -15.89
C GLN A 600 33.64 23.57 -15.97
N PHE A 601 32.40 23.58 -15.48
CA PHE A 601 31.47 24.71 -15.52
C PHE A 601 31.10 25.24 -14.12
N LYS A 602 32.09 25.25 -13.22
CA LYS A 602 32.04 25.89 -11.89
C LYS A 602 31.09 25.22 -10.88
N LEU A 603 30.85 23.91 -10.98
CA LEU A 603 30.40 23.13 -9.83
C LEU A 603 31.61 22.82 -8.95
N ASP A 604 31.49 23.07 -7.65
CA ASP A 604 32.55 22.75 -6.69
C ASP A 604 32.92 21.27 -6.75
N THR A 605 34.23 20.98 -6.64
CA THR A 605 34.74 19.62 -6.84
C THR A 605 34.25 18.67 -5.75
N GLN A 606 34.20 19.12 -4.50
CA GLN A 606 33.74 18.31 -3.37
C GLN A 606 32.25 18.00 -3.50
N LEU A 607 31.43 18.96 -3.93
CA LEU A 607 30.01 18.72 -4.20
C LEU A 607 29.83 17.73 -5.36
N ALA A 608 30.58 17.92 -6.45
CA ALA A 608 30.51 17.04 -7.62
C ALA A 608 30.94 15.60 -7.28
N ASP A 609 31.97 15.42 -6.45
CA ASP A 609 32.43 14.10 -6.00
C ASP A 609 31.38 13.41 -5.12
N ALA A 610 30.77 14.11 -4.17
CA ALA A 610 29.69 13.57 -3.35
C ALA A 610 28.44 13.19 -4.17
N ILE A 611 28.09 14.01 -5.18
CA ILE A 611 27.03 13.68 -6.13
C ILE A 611 27.39 12.42 -6.94
N CYS A 612 28.61 12.32 -7.45
CA CYS A 612 29.06 11.13 -8.18
C CYS A 612 28.98 9.86 -7.32
N GLN A 613 29.39 9.94 -6.05
CA GLN A 613 29.30 8.83 -5.11
C GLN A 613 27.85 8.41 -4.85
N ALA A 614 26.94 9.37 -4.63
CA ALA A 614 25.51 9.06 -4.46
C ALA A 614 24.91 8.44 -5.74
N CYS A 615 25.31 8.90 -6.92
CA CYS A 615 24.90 8.30 -8.19
C CYS A 615 25.42 6.87 -8.35
N ASP A 616 26.66 6.59 -7.95
CA ASP A 616 27.23 5.24 -7.99
C ASP A 616 26.47 4.26 -7.10
N GLU A 617 25.96 4.72 -5.96
CA GLU A 617 25.09 3.90 -5.10
C GLU A 617 23.75 3.58 -5.78
N ILE A 618 23.13 4.55 -6.45
CA ILE A 618 21.90 4.33 -7.24
C ILE A 618 22.16 3.38 -8.41
N ILE A 619 23.26 3.56 -9.14
CA ILE A 619 23.64 2.69 -10.25
C ILE A 619 23.86 1.24 -9.78
N ALA A 620 24.40 1.06 -8.57
CA ALA A 620 24.56 -0.24 -7.93
C ALA A 620 23.25 -0.83 -7.38
N GLY A 621 22.10 -0.16 -7.59
CA GLY A 621 20.78 -0.61 -7.14
C GLY A 621 20.53 -0.42 -5.64
N LYS A 622 21.32 0.41 -4.96
CA LYS A 622 21.01 0.82 -3.58
C LYS A 622 19.88 1.85 -3.61
N TRP A 623 19.07 1.86 -2.56
CA TRP A 623 18.03 2.86 -2.32
C TRP A 623 16.84 2.80 -3.28
N ASN A 624 16.55 1.65 -3.91
CA ASN A 624 15.42 1.49 -4.83
C ASN A 624 14.07 1.87 -4.20
N GLU A 625 13.91 1.65 -2.89
CA GLU A 625 12.74 2.02 -2.09
C GLU A 625 12.52 3.54 -1.98
N HIS A 626 13.51 4.36 -2.35
CA HIS A 626 13.45 5.81 -2.32
C HIS A 626 12.86 6.43 -3.60
N PHE A 627 12.43 5.59 -4.54
CA PHE A 627 11.79 6.00 -5.79
C PHE A 627 10.34 5.49 -5.87
N PRO A 628 9.41 6.05 -5.08
CA PRO A 628 8.06 5.50 -4.91
C PRO A 628 7.07 5.91 -6.01
N LEU A 629 7.49 6.75 -6.97
CA LEU A 629 6.58 7.42 -7.89
C LEU A 629 5.98 6.47 -8.94
N SER A 630 4.71 6.72 -9.24
CA SER A 630 3.96 6.05 -10.31
C SER A 630 4.48 6.44 -11.70
N ILE A 631 4.32 5.54 -12.66
CA ILE A 631 4.44 5.82 -14.10
C ILE A 631 3.44 6.91 -14.51
N TRP A 632 2.25 6.90 -13.90
CA TRP A 632 1.12 7.78 -14.20
C TRP A 632 1.25 9.13 -13.50
N GLN A 633 2.35 9.80 -13.78
CA GLN A 633 2.75 11.08 -13.21
C GLN A 633 2.69 12.19 -14.27
N THR A 634 3.32 13.35 -14.02
CA THR A 634 3.56 14.36 -15.06
C THR A 634 4.15 13.74 -16.33
N GLY A 635 3.52 14.03 -17.46
CA GLY A 635 3.85 13.40 -18.75
C GLY A 635 5.25 13.68 -19.30
N SER A 636 5.91 14.73 -18.82
CA SER A 636 7.33 15.02 -19.10
C SER A 636 8.30 14.17 -18.28
N GLY A 637 7.83 13.51 -17.21
CA GLY A 637 8.65 12.81 -16.23
C GLY A 637 9.37 13.72 -15.23
N THR A 638 8.93 14.98 -15.10
CA THR A 638 9.54 15.99 -14.21
C THR A 638 9.61 15.53 -12.76
N GLN A 639 8.56 14.87 -12.26
CA GLN A 639 8.52 14.42 -10.87
C GLN A 639 9.56 13.32 -10.59
N THR A 640 9.77 12.38 -11.50
CA THR A 640 10.89 11.42 -11.39
C THR A 640 12.25 12.09 -11.47
N ASN A 641 12.46 13.06 -12.36
CA ASN A 641 13.71 13.83 -12.39
C ASN A 641 13.97 14.51 -11.02
N MET A 642 12.94 15.13 -10.44
CA MET A 642 13.05 15.77 -9.13
C MET A 642 13.21 14.78 -7.98
N ASN A 643 12.57 13.61 -8.04
CA ASN A 643 12.77 12.54 -7.07
C ASN A 643 14.22 12.05 -7.07
N VAL A 644 14.81 11.82 -8.26
CA VAL A 644 16.24 11.52 -8.40
C VAL A 644 17.11 12.64 -7.85
N ASN A 645 16.81 13.90 -8.18
CA ASN A 645 17.56 15.04 -7.66
C ASN A 645 17.53 15.11 -6.13
N GLU A 646 16.37 14.92 -5.51
CA GLU A 646 16.20 14.95 -4.06
C GLU A 646 16.94 13.80 -3.38
N VAL A 647 16.83 12.58 -3.89
CA VAL A 647 17.54 11.41 -3.35
C VAL A 647 19.06 11.61 -3.42
N ILE A 648 19.59 12.00 -4.58
CA ILE A 648 21.03 12.27 -4.75
C ILE A 648 21.48 13.42 -3.84
N SER A 649 20.68 14.49 -3.77
CA SER A 649 21.00 15.66 -2.95
C SER A 649 21.11 15.28 -1.47
N ASN A 650 20.12 14.58 -0.94
CA ASN A 650 20.08 14.18 0.46
C ASN A 650 21.15 13.15 0.79
N ARG A 651 21.42 12.20 -0.10
CA ARG A 651 22.51 11.26 0.09
C ARG A 651 23.89 11.92 0.02
N ALA A 652 24.10 12.86 -0.89
CA ALA A 652 25.34 13.63 -0.98
C ALA A 652 25.54 14.55 0.23
N ILE A 653 24.47 15.13 0.79
CA ILE A 653 24.51 15.87 2.06
C ILE A 653 25.01 14.96 3.18
N GLU A 654 24.46 13.76 3.29
CA GLU A 654 24.85 12.80 4.34
C GLU A 654 26.31 12.34 4.18
N ILE A 655 26.77 12.08 2.95
CA ILE A 655 28.19 11.77 2.65
C ILE A 655 29.11 12.89 3.15
N LEU A 656 28.66 14.15 3.06
CA LEU A 656 29.40 15.33 3.51
C LEU A 656 29.15 15.67 5.00
N GLY A 657 28.44 14.83 5.75
CA GLY A 657 28.14 15.02 7.16
C GLY A 657 27.13 16.13 7.47
N GLY A 658 26.33 16.54 6.48
CA GLY A 658 25.28 17.54 6.65
C GLY A 658 23.93 16.96 7.07
N THR A 659 22.92 17.82 7.22
CA THR A 659 21.58 17.43 7.66
C THR A 659 20.65 17.19 6.47
N MET A 660 20.12 15.99 6.33
CA MET A 660 19.15 15.64 5.30
C MET A 660 17.93 16.59 5.29
N GLY A 661 17.47 16.97 4.10
CA GLY A 661 16.37 17.91 3.88
C GLY A 661 16.75 19.40 3.96
N SER A 662 17.97 19.72 4.42
CA SER A 662 18.46 21.11 4.49
C SER A 662 18.81 21.74 3.14
N LYS A 663 18.94 20.91 2.09
CA LYS A 663 19.46 21.30 0.76
C LYS A 663 20.84 21.96 0.80
N THR A 664 21.60 21.69 1.88
CA THR A 664 22.92 22.26 2.15
C THR A 664 23.85 21.14 2.64
N PRO A 665 25.06 21.00 2.07
CA PRO A 665 25.68 21.85 1.05
C PRO A 665 25.24 21.52 -0.39
N VAL A 666 24.51 20.43 -0.61
CA VAL A 666 24.05 20.02 -1.96
C VAL A 666 22.58 20.40 -2.13
N HIS A 667 22.27 21.21 -3.14
CA HIS A 667 20.90 21.62 -3.46
C HIS A 667 20.39 20.81 -4.67
N PRO A 668 19.15 20.27 -4.63
CA PRO A 668 18.65 19.39 -5.69
C PRO A 668 18.56 20.09 -7.06
N ASN A 669 18.18 21.37 -7.11
CA ASN A 669 18.14 22.13 -8.37
C ASN A 669 19.52 22.73 -8.74
N ASP A 670 20.08 23.58 -7.88
CA ASP A 670 21.28 24.36 -8.20
C ASP A 670 22.56 23.55 -8.38
N HIS A 671 22.65 22.36 -7.75
CA HIS A 671 23.81 21.47 -7.83
C HIS A 671 23.51 20.19 -8.63
N VAL A 672 22.52 19.39 -8.20
CA VAL A 672 22.24 18.10 -8.86
C VAL A 672 21.60 18.28 -10.25
N ASN A 673 20.69 19.23 -10.40
CA ASN A 673 20.06 19.59 -11.67
C ASN A 673 20.76 20.76 -12.40
N LYS A 674 22.01 21.08 -12.05
CA LYS A 674 22.76 22.16 -12.68
C LYS A 674 22.89 21.93 -14.18
N SER A 675 22.60 22.96 -14.98
CA SER A 675 22.69 22.97 -16.45
C SER A 675 21.74 22.03 -17.18
N GLN A 676 20.74 21.51 -16.47
CA GLN A 676 19.76 20.52 -16.94
C GLN A 676 18.34 21.08 -16.88
N SER A 677 17.42 20.43 -17.59
CA SER A 677 15.97 20.63 -17.51
C SER A 677 15.29 19.28 -17.36
N SER A 678 14.17 19.20 -16.64
CA SER A 678 13.39 17.97 -16.61
C SER A 678 13.03 17.46 -18.02
N ASN A 679 12.82 18.38 -18.95
CA ASN A 679 12.42 18.09 -20.33
C ASN A 679 13.54 17.40 -21.13
N ASP A 680 14.82 17.69 -20.86
CA ASP A 680 15.95 17.07 -21.56
C ASP A 680 16.62 15.93 -20.77
N THR A 681 16.38 15.84 -19.46
CA THR A 681 16.91 14.75 -18.62
C THR A 681 16.13 13.44 -18.77
N PHE A 682 14.80 13.48 -18.73
CA PHE A 682 13.98 12.27 -18.80
C PHE A 682 14.14 11.53 -20.15
N PRO A 683 14.03 12.17 -21.32
CA PRO A 683 14.27 11.48 -22.59
C PRO A 683 15.71 10.96 -22.74
N THR A 684 16.69 11.65 -22.18
CA THR A 684 18.07 11.14 -22.12
C THR A 684 18.16 9.85 -21.31
N ALA A 685 17.53 9.80 -20.13
CA ALA A 685 17.47 8.59 -19.31
C ALA A 685 16.72 7.44 -19.99
N MET A 686 15.65 7.73 -20.75
CA MET A 686 14.92 6.72 -21.54
C MET A 686 15.85 6.01 -22.53
N HIS A 687 16.62 6.79 -23.30
CA HIS A 687 17.56 6.26 -24.31
C HIS A 687 18.68 5.43 -23.67
N ILE A 688 19.24 5.91 -22.56
CA ILE A 688 20.27 5.17 -21.80
C ILE A 688 19.69 3.84 -21.29
N ALA A 689 18.53 3.86 -20.66
CA ALA A 689 17.90 2.66 -20.09
C ALA A 689 17.62 1.61 -21.17
N ALA A 690 17.02 2.01 -22.29
CA ALA A 690 16.73 1.09 -23.39
C ALA A 690 18.01 0.51 -24.01
N ALA A 691 19.03 1.32 -24.27
CA ALA A 691 20.30 0.86 -24.83
C ALA A 691 21.02 -0.15 -23.91
N LEU A 692 21.02 0.12 -22.60
CA LEU A 692 21.61 -0.79 -21.60
C LEU A 692 20.84 -2.10 -21.50
N GLU A 693 19.50 -2.07 -21.47
CA GLU A 693 18.68 -3.28 -21.39
C GLU A 693 18.76 -4.13 -22.66
N LEU A 694 18.86 -3.52 -23.85
CA LEU A 694 19.17 -4.26 -25.09
C LEU A 694 20.53 -4.97 -24.99
N THR A 695 21.57 -4.23 -24.57
CA THR A 695 22.95 -4.73 -24.51
C THR A 695 23.15 -5.81 -23.46
N ARG A 696 22.65 -5.58 -22.26
CA ARG A 696 22.90 -6.42 -21.08
C ARG A 696 21.93 -7.58 -20.95
N ARG A 697 20.73 -7.48 -21.53
CA ARG A 697 19.67 -8.49 -21.35
C ARG A 697 19.22 -9.14 -22.66
N LEU A 698 18.68 -8.35 -23.59
CA LEU A 698 18.00 -8.92 -24.76
C LEU A 698 18.97 -9.53 -25.77
N TYR A 699 20.05 -8.86 -26.13
CA TYR A 699 21.02 -9.44 -27.08
C TYR A 699 21.66 -10.73 -26.59
N PRO A 700 22.10 -10.85 -25.31
CA PRO A 700 22.53 -12.14 -24.77
C PRO A 700 21.48 -13.24 -24.90
N ALA A 701 20.21 -12.96 -24.55
CA ALA A 701 19.12 -13.94 -24.63
C ALA A 701 18.83 -14.37 -26.08
N LEU A 702 18.80 -13.42 -27.02
CA LEU A 702 18.59 -13.73 -28.44
C LEU A 702 19.76 -14.51 -29.04
N LYS A 703 21.01 -14.17 -28.67
CA LYS A 703 22.19 -14.92 -29.11
C LYS A 703 22.19 -16.34 -28.54
N HIS A 704 21.76 -16.52 -27.30
CA HIS A 704 21.59 -17.82 -26.67
C HIS A 704 20.56 -18.66 -27.43
N LEU A 705 19.34 -18.16 -27.61
CA LEU A 705 18.28 -18.82 -28.38
C LEU A 705 18.73 -19.15 -29.81
N HIS A 706 19.29 -18.17 -30.53
CA HIS A 706 19.83 -18.37 -31.87
C HIS A 706 20.87 -19.50 -31.91
N SER A 707 21.81 -19.54 -30.96
CA SER A 707 22.84 -20.57 -30.92
C SER A 707 22.28 -21.98 -30.74
N LYS A 708 21.23 -22.13 -29.91
CA LYS A 708 20.62 -23.45 -29.64
C LYS A 708 19.70 -23.89 -30.78
N LEU A 709 18.95 -22.98 -31.39
CA LEU A 709 18.19 -23.27 -32.61
C LEU A 709 19.12 -23.67 -33.76
N LYS A 710 20.25 -22.96 -33.93
CA LYS A 710 21.27 -23.32 -34.93
C LYS A 710 21.82 -24.72 -34.69
N LYS A 711 22.16 -25.04 -33.43
CA LYS A 711 22.64 -26.38 -33.07
C LYS A 711 21.59 -27.46 -33.40
N LYS A 712 20.32 -27.24 -33.09
CA LYS A 712 19.23 -28.17 -33.44
C LYS A 712 19.04 -28.31 -34.94
N SER A 713 19.16 -27.21 -35.70
CA SER A 713 19.15 -27.24 -37.17
C SER A 713 20.27 -28.15 -37.72
N GLU A 714 21.48 -28.06 -37.17
CA GLU A 714 22.62 -28.91 -37.55
C GLU A 714 22.40 -30.38 -37.13
N GLU A 715 21.94 -30.64 -35.90
CA GLU A 715 21.61 -31.98 -35.38
C GLU A 715 20.52 -32.66 -36.24
N PHE A 716 19.56 -31.89 -36.78
CA PHE A 716 18.42 -32.40 -37.54
C PHE A 716 18.61 -32.34 -39.07
N SER A 717 19.80 -31.99 -39.55
CA SER A 717 20.11 -31.79 -40.98
C SER A 717 19.89 -33.02 -41.87
N SER A 718 19.86 -34.22 -41.30
CA SER A 718 19.67 -35.49 -42.03
C SER A 718 18.34 -36.17 -41.72
N ILE A 719 17.42 -35.49 -41.02
CA ILE A 719 16.12 -36.04 -40.63
C ILE A 719 15.05 -35.51 -41.59
N TYR A 720 14.52 -36.37 -42.44
CA TYR A 720 13.49 -36.03 -43.42
C TYR A 720 12.11 -35.97 -42.77
N LYS A 721 11.30 -35.02 -43.22
CA LYS A 721 9.90 -34.81 -42.83
C LYS A 721 9.07 -34.39 -44.03
N ILE A 722 7.75 -34.45 -43.89
CA ILE A 722 6.82 -33.85 -44.86
C ILE A 722 6.66 -32.36 -44.55
N GLY A 723 6.88 -31.50 -45.54
CA GLY A 723 6.56 -30.08 -45.44
C GLY A 723 5.05 -29.88 -45.34
N ARG A 724 4.61 -28.76 -44.75
CA ARG A 724 3.19 -28.39 -44.73
C ARG A 724 2.98 -26.98 -45.22
N THR A 725 2.10 -26.82 -46.20
CA THR A 725 1.62 -25.51 -46.66
C THR A 725 0.10 -25.51 -46.58
N HIS A 726 -0.50 -24.44 -46.06
CA HIS A 726 -1.94 -24.40 -45.74
C HIS A 726 -2.40 -25.54 -44.81
N LEU A 727 -1.50 -26.04 -43.94
CA LEU A 727 -1.67 -27.21 -43.08
C LEU A 727 -1.87 -28.55 -43.81
N GLN A 728 -1.76 -28.59 -45.14
CA GLN A 728 -1.82 -29.80 -45.94
C GLN A 728 -0.42 -30.39 -46.16
N ASP A 729 -0.34 -31.68 -46.42
CA ASP A 729 0.89 -32.35 -46.84
C ASP A 729 1.48 -31.66 -48.09
N ALA A 730 2.81 -31.46 -48.08
CA ALA A 730 3.58 -30.94 -49.20
C ALA A 730 4.79 -31.84 -49.51
N VAL A 731 5.74 -31.35 -50.31
CA VAL A 731 6.97 -32.10 -50.63
C VAL A 731 7.88 -32.29 -49.41
N PRO A 732 8.76 -33.30 -49.41
CA PRO A 732 9.71 -33.52 -48.33
C PRO A 732 10.66 -32.33 -48.11
N MET A 733 11.12 -32.19 -46.88
CA MET A 733 12.22 -31.32 -46.48
C MET A 733 12.93 -31.95 -45.27
N THR A 734 14.07 -31.40 -44.83
CA THR A 734 14.67 -31.82 -43.56
C THR A 734 14.13 -30.99 -42.40
N LEU A 735 14.03 -31.62 -41.23
CA LEU A 735 13.76 -30.92 -39.97
C LEU A 735 14.87 -29.89 -39.68
N GLY A 736 16.10 -30.15 -40.12
CA GLY A 736 17.20 -29.17 -40.09
C GLY A 736 16.93 -27.91 -40.92
N GLN A 737 16.40 -28.04 -42.15
CA GLN A 737 15.98 -26.90 -42.97
C GLN A 737 14.86 -26.09 -42.30
N GLU A 738 13.88 -26.76 -41.69
CA GLU A 738 12.79 -26.07 -40.96
C GLU A 738 13.34 -25.22 -39.80
N PHE A 739 14.21 -25.82 -38.97
CA PHE A 739 14.90 -25.11 -37.88
C PHE A 739 15.87 -24.02 -38.36
N SER A 740 16.42 -24.14 -39.58
CA SER A 740 17.24 -23.09 -40.18
C SER A 740 16.43 -21.81 -40.44
N GLY A 741 15.14 -21.95 -40.79
CA GLY A 741 14.21 -20.83 -40.91
C GLY A 741 14.03 -20.09 -39.60
N TYR A 742 13.79 -20.82 -38.49
CA TYR A 742 13.66 -20.22 -37.15
C TYR A 742 14.95 -19.49 -36.74
N THR A 743 16.09 -20.14 -36.96
CA THR A 743 17.42 -19.58 -36.69
C THR A 743 17.61 -18.25 -37.44
N HIS A 744 17.28 -18.22 -38.73
CA HIS A 744 17.41 -17.01 -39.54
C HIS A 744 16.45 -15.89 -39.10
N GLN A 745 15.21 -16.22 -38.70
CA GLN A 745 14.26 -15.22 -38.15
C GLN A 745 14.79 -14.53 -36.89
N VAL A 746 15.45 -15.27 -35.98
CA VAL A 746 16.08 -14.69 -34.78
C VAL A 746 17.30 -13.84 -35.16
N ALA A 747 18.16 -14.33 -36.07
CA ALA A 747 19.31 -13.56 -36.55
C ALA A 747 18.89 -12.22 -37.16
N MET A 748 17.84 -12.22 -37.99
CA MET A 748 17.34 -11.00 -38.61
C MET A 748 16.66 -10.05 -37.61
N SER A 749 16.07 -10.58 -36.55
CA SER A 749 15.53 -9.75 -35.47
C SER A 749 16.61 -9.04 -34.68
N ILE A 750 17.77 -9.70 -34.45
CA ILE A 750 18.94 -9.05 -33.86
C ILE A 750 19.42 -7.90 -34.75
N GLU A 751 19.57 -8.14 -36.06
CA GLU A 751 20.00 -7.10 -37.01
C GLU A 751 19.03 -5.90 -37.03
N ARG A 752 17.71 -6.15 -37.06
CA ARG A 752 16.68 -5.09 -37.01
C ARG A 752 16.76 -4.23 -35.75
N LEU A 753 17.09 -4.81 -34.59
CA LEU A 753 17.29 -4.04 -33.37
C LEU A 753 18.57 -3.18 -33.45
N GLN A 754 19.64 -3.75 -34.02
CA GLN A 754 20.91 -3.06 -34.19
C GLN A 754 20.81 -1.85 -35.15
N THR A 755 19.95 -1.90 -36.16
CA THR A 755 19.78 -0.76 -37.06
C THR A 755 19.21 0.47 -36.36
N CYS A 756 18.39 0.30 -35.31
CA CYS A 756 17.81 1.38 -34.50
C CYS A 756 18.85 2.06 -33.59
N GLU A 757 19.93 1.37 -33.24
CA GLU A 757 20.89 1.81 -32.21
C GLU A 757 21.54 3.17 -32.52
N THR A 758 21.89 3.43 -33.78
CA THR A 758 22.50 4.71 -34.20
C THR A 758 21.65 5.93 -33.82
N ARG A 759 20.32 5.78 -33.79
CA ARG A 759 19.38 6.81 -33.35
C ARG A 759 19.14 6.74 -31.84
N LEU A 760 19.07 5.53 -31.28
CA LEU A 760 18.96 5.32 -29.83
C LEU A 760 20.09 5.98 -29.04
N TYR A 761 21.31 6.01 -29.58
CA TYR A 761 22.45 6.65 -28.95
C TYR A 761 22.45 8.19 -28.98
N GLN A 762 21.50 8.82 -29.68
CA GLN A 762 21.40 10.28 -29.77
C GLN A 762 20.63 10.83 -28.56
N LEU A 763 21.28 11.68 -27.75
CA LEU A 763 20.76 12.13 -26.47
C LEU A 763 20.24 13.57 -26.51
N ALA A 764 19.11 13.81 -25.83
CA ALA A 764 18.43 15.10 -25.76
C ALA A 764 19.11 16.11 -24.81
N ILE A 765 19.98 15.65 -23.90
CA ILE A 765 20.64 16.48 -22.89
C ILE A 765 21.34 17.70 -23.50
N GLY A 766 21.15 18.86 -22.88
CA GLY A 766 21.58 20.16 -23.42
C GLY A 766 20.51 20.87 -24.25
N GLY A 767 19.38 20.23 -24.55
CA GLY A 767 18.21 20.87 -25.16
C GLY A 767 17.45 21.80 -24.20
N THR A 768 17.59 21.60 -22.90
CA THR A 768 16.94 22.35 -21.80
C THR A 768 15.41 22.37 -21.89
N ALA A 769 14.76 23.54 -21.84
CA ALA A 769 13.31 23.62 -21.73
C ALA A 769 12.58 23.22 -23.03
N VAL A 770 13.05 23.74 -24.17
CA VAL A 770 12.36 23.69 -25.47
C VAL A 770 13.28 23.35 -26.65
N GLY A 771 14.53 22.94 -26.39
CA GLY A 771 15.50 22.52 -27.42
C GLY A 771 16.56 23.57 -27.76
N THR A 772 16.42 24.81 -27.28
CA THR A 772 17.35 25.91 -27.61
C THR A 772 18.68 25.86 -26.87
N GLY A 773 18.77 25.11 -25.77
CA GLY A 773 19.93 25.15 -24.88
C GLY A 773 20.01 26.42 -24.02
N ILE A 774 18.89 27.11 -23.77
CA ILE A 774 18.88 28.26 -22.86
C ILE A 774 19.33 27.84 -21.44
N ASN A 775 20.16 28.66 -20.79
CA ASN A 775 20.68 28.42 -19.45
C ASN A 775 21.58 27.17 -19.29
N THR A 776 22.05 26.56 -20.38
CA THR A 776 23.11 25.53 -20.32
C THR A 776 24.42 26.03 -20.95
N PRO A 777 25.60 25.61 -20.47
CA PRO A 777 26.88 25.97 -21.09
C PRO A 777 26.99 25.47 -22.52
N LYS A 778 27.64 26.25 -23.39
CA LYS A 778 27.88 25.85 -24.78
C LYS A 778 28.67 24.54 -24.83
N GLY A 779 28.13 23.54 -25.53
CA GLY A 779 28.74 22.22 -25.67
C GLY A 779 28.48 21.25 -24.52
N PHE A 780 27.68 21.63 -23.51
CA PHE A 780 27.37 20.78 -22.36
C PHE A 780 26.81 19.41 -22.77
N GLY A 781 25.78 19.36 -23.63
CA GLY A 781 25.19 18.11 -24.12
C GLY A 781 26.21 17.16 -24.76
N LYS A 782 27.09 17.70 -25.62
CA LYS A 782 28.19 16.95 -26.25
C LYS A 782 29.15 16.34 -25.22
N PHE A 783 29.57 17.11 -24.22
CA PHE A 783 30.48 16.59 -23.19
C PHE A 783 29.80 15.54 -22.32
N VAL A 784 28.52 15.72 -21.97
CA VAL A 784 27.76 14.73 -21.20
C VAL A 784 27.60 13.44 -21.99
N ALA A 785 27.25 13.51 -23.27
CA ALA A 785 27.15 12.33 -24.13
C ALA A 785 28.49 11.57 -24.24
N GLN A 786 29.61 12.29 -24.39
CA GLN A 786 30.94 11.68 -24.38
C GLN A 786 31.27 10.99 -23.04
N THR A 787 30.99 11.65 -21.91
CA THR A 787 31.20 11.05 -20.59
C THR A 787 30.30 9.83 -20.38
N LEU A 788 29.05 9.86 -20.83
CA LEU A 788 28.16 8.70 -20.80
C LEU A 788 28.70 7.55 -21.66
N ALA A 789 29.26 7.86 -22.83
CA ALA A 789 29.88 6.85 -23.69
C ALA A 789 31.08 6.18 -23.00
N GLU A 790 31.92 6.96 -22.32
CA GLU A 790 33.04 6.45 -21.53
C GLU A 790 32.56 5.60 -20.34
N LEU A 791 31.53 6.03 -19.62
CA LEU A 791 31.00 5.30 -18.44
C LEU A 791 30.31 3.97 -18.81
N THR A 792 29.65 3.93 -19.96
CA THR A 792 28.81 2.79 -20.38
C THR A 792 29.46 1.89 -21.42
N GLN A 793 30.53 2.36 -22.09
CA GLN A 793 31.14 1.73 -23.25
C GLN A 793 30.18 1.59 -24.45
N LEU A 794 29.16 2.44 -24.52
CA LEU A 794 28.22 2.54 -25.63
C LEU A 794 28.40 3.89 -26.36
N PRO A 795 28.25 3.96 -27.69
CA PRO A 795 28.62 5.15 -28.47
C PRO A 795 27.56 6.28 -28.41
N PHE A 796 27.20 6.72 -27.21
CA PHE A 796 26.29 7.85 -27.00
C PHE A 796 26.85 9.15 -27.61
N VAL A 797 25.98 9.89 -28.28
CA VAL A 797 26.31 11.14 -28.97
C VAL A 797 25.25 12.22 -28.71
N ASP A 798 25.64 13.46 -28.93
CA ASP A 798 24.73 14.60 -28.85
C ASP A 798 23.69 14.53 -29.98
N ALA A 799 22.40 14.64 -29.67
CA ALA A 799 21.37 14.64 -30.72
C ALA A 799 21.55 15.85 -31.65
N PRO A 800 21.58 15.65 -32.98
CA PRO A 800 21.84 16.73 -33.94
C PRO A 800 20.74 17.80 -33.96
N ASN A 801 19.51 17.42 -33.59
CA ASN A 801 18.38 18.33 -33.44
C ASN A 801 17.71 18.12 -32.08
N LYS A 802 17.80 19.12 -31.21
CA LYS A 802 17.21 19.06 -29.86
C LYS A 802 15.72 19.32 -29.82
N PHE A 803 15.15 19.91 -30.86
CA PHE A 803 13.70 20.12 -30.94
C PHE A 803 12.99 18.79 -31.19
N GLU A 804 13.47 18.01 -32.16
CA GLU A 804 12.95 16.66 -32.44
C GLU A 804 13.09 15.74 -31.21
N ALA A 805 14.29 15.67 -30.62
CA ALA A 805 14.55 14.82 -29.45
C ALA A 805 13.69 15.14 -28.19
N LEU A 806 13.03 16.29 -28.14
CA LEU A 806 12.11 16.69 -27.06
C LEU A 806 10.64 16.54 -27.46
N ALA A 807 10.31 17.02 -28.67
CA ALA A 807 8.97 17.12 -29.22
C ALA A 807 8.39 15.77 -29.66
N THR A 808 9.23 14.80 -30.03
CA THR A 808 8.83 13.44 -30.42
C THR A 808 9.70 12.39 -29.71
N HIS A 809 9.29 11.12 -29.81
CA HIS A 809 10.06 9.96 -29.35
C HIS A 809 10.09 8.90 -30.45
N ASP A 810 10.32 9.32 -31.69
CA ASP A 810 10.20 8.48 -32.88
C ASP A 810 11.19 7.31 -32.85
N THR A 811 12.38 7.54 -32.28
CA THR A 811 13.37 6.49 -32.03
C THR A 811 12.83 5.38 -31.12
N MET A 812 12.00 5.71 -30.12
CA MET A 812 11.37 4.70 -29.24
C MET A 812 10.25 3.96 -29.94
N VAL A 813 9.48 4.63 -30.82
CA VAL A 813 8.46 3.99 -31.66
C VAL A 813 9.11 3.02 -32.65
N GLU A 814 10.21 3.42 -33.29
CA GLU A 814 10.99 2.59 -34.20
C GLU A 814 11.55 1.35 -33.49
N LEU A 815 12.20 1.54 -32.34
CA LEU A 815 12.70 0.43 -31.52
C LEU A 815 11.57 -0.52 -31.11
N SER A 816 10.43 0.03 -30.69
CA SER A 816 9.25 -0.78 -30.36
C SER A 816 8.71 -1.55 -31.56
N GLY A 817 8.81 -1.01 -32.78
CA GLY A 817 8.45 -1.71 -34.02
C GLY A 817 9.39 -2.87 -34.35
N ALA A 818 10.69 -2.72 -34.08
CA ALA A 818 11.64 -3.82 -34.19
C ALA A 818 11.37 -4.93 -33.16
N LEU A 819 11.05 -4.57 -31.91
CA LEU A 819 10.61 -5.51 -30.87
C LEU A 819 9.30 -6.22 -31.24
N ASN A 820 8.35 -5.50 -31.84
CA ASN A 820 7.12 -6.08 -32.36
C ASN A 820 7.38 -7.11 -33.47
N THR A 821 8.30 -6.80 -34.40
CA THR A 821 8.69 -7.75 -35.47
C THR A 821 9.37 -9.00 -34.91
N LEU A 822 10.17 -8.85 -33.86
CA LEU A 822 10.73 -9.98 -33.11
C LEU A 822 9.62 -10.83 -32.47
N ALA A 823 8.64 -10.21 -31.81
CA ALA A 823 7.50 -10.92 -31.22
C ALA A 823 6.70 -11.72 -32.26
N VAL A 824 6.44 -11.14 -33.44
CA VAL A 824 5.81 -11.86 -34.57
C VAL A 824 6.62 -13.10 -34.97
N SER A 825 7.95 -12.98 -35.01
CA SER A 825 8.83 -14.10 -35.37
C SER A 825 8.81 -15.20 -34.30
N LEU A 826 8.87 -14.83 -33.01
CA LEU A 826 8.84 -15.77 -31.89
C LEU A 826 7.48 -16.47 -31.75
N MET A 827 6.38 -15.75 -32.00
CA MET A 827 5.02 -16.32 -32.05
C MET A 827 4.95 -17.48 -33.04
N LYS A 828 5.46 -17.27 -34.27
CA LYS A 828 5.52 -18.31 -35.29
C LYS A 828 6.36 -19.51 -34.82
N ILE A 829 7.57 -19.27 -34.33
CA ILE A 829 8.49 -20.34 -33.90
C ILE A 829 7.86 -21.20 -32.79
N ALA A 830 7.27 -20.57 -31.77
CA ALA A 830 6.62 -21.27 -30.67
C ALA A 830 5.38 -22.05 -31.12
N ASN A 831 4.58 -21.47 -32.02
CA ASN A 831 3.41 -22.14 -32.59
C ASN A 831 3.78 -23.37 -33.41
N ASP A 832 4.80 -23.28 -34.27
CA ASP A 832 5.28 -24.43 -35.03
C ASP A 832 5.76 -25.54 -34.08
N ILE A 833 6.61 -25.21 -33.10
CA ILE A 833 7.14 -26.21 -32.15
C ILE A 833 6.00 -26.86 -31.34
N ARG A 834 4.99 -26.08 -30.94
CA ARG A 834 3.78 -26.58 -30.27
C ARG A 834 2.98 -27.53 -31.16
N MET A 835 2.75 -27.16 -32.41
CA MET A 835 1.99 -27.99 -33.36
C MET A 835 2.73 -29.28 -33.67
N LEU A 836 4.04 -29.21 -33.94
CA LEU A 836 4.89 -30.37 -34.18
C LEU A 836 4.99 -31.28 -32.95
N GLY A 837 4.90 -30.73 -31.73
CA GLY A 837 4.86 -31.47 -30.47
C GLY A 837 3.48 -31.98 -30.04
N SER A 838 2.41 -31.69 -30.80
CA SER A 838 1.04 -32.08 -30.44
C SER A 838 0.85 -33.60 -30.45
N GLY A 839 0.24 -34.16 -29.41
CA GLY A 839 0.14 -35.61 -29.24
C GLY A 839 -0.33 -36.04 -27.84
N PRO A 840 -0.01 -37.27 -27.39
CA PRO A 840 0.93 -38.21 -27.99
C PRO A 840 0.35 -39.08 -29.13
N ARG A 841 -0.98 -39.09 -29.34
CA ARG A 841 -1.63 -40.00 -30.32
C ARG A 841 -2.55 -39.33 -31.34
N CYS A 842 -3.11 -38.15 -31.01
CA CYS A 842 -4.15 -37.50 -31.81
C CYS A 842 -3.71 -36.13 -32.36
N GLY A 843 -2.41 -35.95 -32.59
CA GLY A 843 -1.81 -34.72 -33.13
C GLY A 843 -0.84 -35.03 -34.25
N ILE A 844 0.09 -34.10 -34.52
CA ILE A 844 1.17 -34.29 -35.50
C ILE A 844 2.30 -35.17 -34.93
N GLY A 845 2.78 -34.86 -33.72
CA GLY A 845 3.72 -35.70 -32.98
C GLY A 845 5.09 -35.92 -33.62
N GLU A 846 5.56 -35.00 -34.47
CA GLU A 846 6.88 -35.03 -35.11
C GLU A 846 8.02 -34.70 -34.13
N LEU A 847 7.74 -33.91 -33.09
CA LEU A 847 8.69 -33.57 -32.04
C LEU A 847 8.25 -34.13 -30.68
N LYS A 848 9.24 -34.51 -29.87
CA LYS A 848 9.09 -34.76 -28.45
C LYS A 848 9.69 -33.57 -27.70
N LEU A 849 8.86 -32.92 -26.90
CA LEU A 849 9.28 -31.77 -26.10
C LEU A 849 9.65 -32.22 -24.67
N PRO A 850 10.56 -31.50 -23.99
CA PRO A 850 10.92 -31.81 -22.61
C PRO A 850 9.74 -31.75 -21.64
N GLU A 851 9.75 -32.68 -20.68
CA GLU A 851 8.78 -32.73 -19.58
C GLU A 851 9.29 -31.91 -18.39
N ASN A 852 8.86 -30.65 -18.27
CA ASN A 852 9.27 -29.78 -17.15
C ASN A 852 8.29 -29.86 -15.96
N GLU A 853 6.99 -29.99 -16.26
CA GLU A 853 5.92 -30.10 -15.26
C GLU A 853 4.98 -31.27 -15.59
N PRO A 854 4.34 -31.90 -14.59
CA PRO A 854 3.28 -32.87 -14.84
C PRO A 854 2.12 -32.22 -15.61
N GLY A 855 1.90 -32.62 -16.87
CA GLY A 855 0.94 -31.96 -17.78
C GLY A 855 -0.53 -32.05 -17.35
N SER A 856 -0.87 -32.95 -16.42
CA SER A 856 -2.15 -32.99 -15.71
C SER A 856 -2.05 -33.99 -14.54
N SER A 857 -2.73 -33.71 -13.42
CA SER A 857 -2.77 -34.60 -12.26
C SER A 857 -3.44 -35.96 -12.53
N ILE A 858 -4.20 -36.11 -13.62
CA ILE A 858 -4.99 -37.32 -13.93
C ILE A 858 -4.52 -38.09 -15.18
N MET A 859 -3.67 -37.49 -16.04
CA MET A 859 -3.29 -38.07 -17.34
C MET A 859 -1.78 -38.33 -17.46
N PRO A 860 -1.29 -39.54 -17.10
CA PRO A 860 0.11 -39.89 -17.27
C PRO A 860 0.51 -39.94 -18.76
N GLY A 861 1.64 -39.32 -19.12
CA GLY A 861 2.18 -39.27 -20.48
C GLY A 861 1.64 -38.13 -21.36
N LYS A 862 0.77 -37.25 -20.84
CA LYS A 862 0.41 -35.98 -21.49
C LYS A 862 1.45 -34.91 -21.12
N ILE A 863 2.04 -34.28 -22.13
CA ILE A 863 3.04 -33.21 -21.98
C ILE A 863 2.47 -31.96 -22.65
N ASN A 864 2.22 -30.90 -21.88
CA ASN A 864 1.76 -29.63 -22.43
C ASN A 864 2.98 -28.80 -22.87
N PRO A 865 2.92 -28.09 -24.00
CA PRO A 865 4.00 -27.23 -24.48
C PRO A 865 4.02 -25.88 -23.75
N THR A 866 4.14 -25.89 -22.42
CA THR A 866 3.98 -24.73 -21.52
C THR A 866 4.93 -23.57 -21.85
N GLN A 867 6.17 -23.88 -22.27
CA GLN A 867 7.12 -22.87 -22.71
C GLN A 867 6.73 -22.20 -24.04
N CYS A 868 6.08 -22.93 -24.96
CA CYS A 868 5.50 -22.33 -26.15
C CYS A 868 4.34 -21.40 -25.79
N GLU A 869 3.46 -21.84 -24.89
CA GLU A 869 2.31 -21.04 -24.41
C GLU A 869 2.80 -19.71 -23.82
N ALA A 870 3.79 -19.74 -22.91
CA ALA A 870 4.39 -18.54 -22.34
C ALA A 870 5.00 -17.61 -23.40
N MET A 871 5.75 -18.16 -24.37
CA MET A 871 6.31 -17.38 -25.50
C MET A 871 5.22 -16.68 -26.31
N THR A 872 4.12 -17.37 -26.60
CA THR A 872 3.01 -16.79 -27.38
C THR A 872 2.25 -15.70 -26.62
N MET A 873 2.02 -15.86 -25.31
CA MET A 873 1.43 -14.80 -24.47
C MET A 873 2.35 -13.57 -24.39
N VAL A 874 3.65 -13.77 -24.21
CA VAL A 874 4.63 -12.67 -24.21
C VAL A 874 4.64 -11.94 -25.55
N ALA A 875 4.60 -12.67 -26.67
CA ALA A 875 4.54 -12.06 -27.99
C ALA A 875 3.28 -11.19 -28.16
N ALA A 876 2.11 -11.66 -27.72
CA ALA A 876 0.87 -10.87 -27.74
C ALA A 876 0.99 -9.61 -26.86
N GLN A 877 1.55 -9.73 -25.65
CA GLN A 877 1.76 -8.58 -24.76
C GLN A 877 2.68 -7.52 -25.38
N VAL A 878 3.75 -7.93 -26.08
CA VAL A 878 4.65 -7.02 -26.78
C VAL A 878 3.95 -6.27 -27.92
N MET A 879 3.05 -6.95 -28.65
CA MET A 879 2.23 -6.31 -29.70
C MET A 879 1.31 -5.25 -29.09
N GLY A 880 0.65 -5.54 -27.96
CA GLY A 880 -0.16 -4.57 -27.23
C GLY A 880 0.67 -3.38 -26.70
N ASN A 881 1.84 -3.65 -26.13
CA ASN A 881 2.77 -2.60 -25.69
C ASN A 881 3.19 -1.69 -26.86
N HIS A 882 3.41 -2.25 -28.06
CA HIS A 882 3.78 -1.47 -29.24
C HIS A 882 2.68 -0.50 -29.67
N VAL A 883 1.41 -0.90 -29.60
CA VAL A 883 0.29 0.00 -29.87
C VAL A 883 0.28 1.15 -28.86
N ALA A 884 0.46 0.87 -27.56
CA ALA A 884 0.54 1.91 -26.54
C ALA A 884 1.72 2.89 -26.77
N VAL A 885 2.88 2.39 -27.18
CA VAL A 885 4.04 3.21 -27.57
C VAL A 885 3.73 4.06 -28.80
N THR A 886 3.04 3.51 -29.79
CA THR A 886 2.66 4.22 -31.02
C THR A 886 1.72 5.37 -30.71
N VAL A 887 0.67 5.12 -29.92
CA VAL A 887 -0.25 6.16 -29.46
C VAL A 887 0.48 7.20 -28.62
N GLY A 888 1.34 6.80 -27.67
CA GLY A 888 2.13 7.75 -26.89
C GLY A 888 3.05 8.62 -27.78
N GLY A 889 3.69 8.02 -28.78
CA GLY A 889 4.55 8.70 -29.74
C GLY A 889 3.82 9.72 -30.60
N SER A 890 2.58 9.42 -31.03
CA SER A 890 1.79 10.32 -31.87
C SER A 890 1.25 11.56 -31.15
N MET A 891 1.26 11.57 -29.81
CA MET A 891 0.67 12.64 -29.00
C MET A 891 1.67 13.73 -28.58
N GLY A 892 2.63 14.05 -29.46
CA GLY A 892 3.53 15.18 -29.29
C GLY A 892 2.82 16.51 -29.56
N HIS A 893 3.04 17.51 -28.71
CA HIS A 893 2.46 18.85 -28.89
C HIS A 893 3.56 19.92 -28.83
N PHE A 894 3.72 20.66 -29.92
CA PHE A 894 4.72 21.72 -30.04
C PHE A 894 6.12 21.24 -29.62
N GLU A 895 6.78 21.90 -28.66
CA GLU A 895 8.16 21.60 -28.27
C GLU A 895 8.34 20.39 -27.34
N LEU A 896 7.27 19.70 -26.90
CA LEU A 896 7.40 18.59 -25.95
C LEU A 896 6.32 17.51 -26.10
N ASN A 897 6.73 16.25 -26.30
CA ASN A 897 5.85 15.10 -26.08
C ASN A 897 5.78 14.79 -24.58
N VAL A 898 4.56 14.71 -24.05
CA VAL A 898 4.26 14.49 -22.62
C VAL A 898 3.65 13.10 -22.36
N PHE A 899 4.05 12.09 -23.13
CA PHE A 899 3.71 10.68 -22.91
C PHE A 899 4.97 9.85 -22.57
N LYS A 900 6.05 10.52 -22.14
CA LYS A 900 7.38 9.90 -21.97
C LYS A 900 7.37 8.71 -21.00
N PRO A 901 6.73 8.78 -19.79
CA PRO A 901 6.65 7.63 -18.88
C PRO A 901 5.94 6.40 -19.46
N LEU A 902 4.82 6.59 -20.16
CA LEU A 902 4.08 5.50 -20.82
C LEU A 902 4.97 4.81 -21.88
N ILE A 903 5.64 5.60 -22.72
CA ILE A 903 6.49 5.10 -23.80
C ILE A 903 7.60 4.23 -23.22
N ILE A 904 8.39 4.76 -22.28
CA ILE A 904 9.55 4.03 -21.76
C ILE A 904 9.15 2.81 -20.94
N LYS A 905 8.06 2.88 -20.17
CA LYS A 905 7.55 1.70 -19.44
C LYS A 905 7.29 0.54 -20.41
N ASN A 906 6.60 0.79 -21.51
CA ASN A 906 6.22 -0.27 -22.43
C ASN A 906 7.42 -0.79 -23.23
N VAL A 907 8.37 0.06 -23.61
CA VAL A 907 9.63 -0.36 -24.24
C VAL A 907 10.44 -1.25 -23.30
N LEU A 908 10.69 -0.81 -22.05
CA LEU A 908 11.47 -1.59 -21.08
C LEU A 908 10.76 -2.89 -20.68
N HIS A 909 9.43 -2.86 -20.53
CA HIS A 909 8.65 -4.06 -20.27
C HIS A 909 8.82 -5.09 -21.38
N SER A 910 8.65 -4.68 -22.65
CA SER A 910 8.85 -5.56 -23.81
C SER A 910 10.26 -6.14 -23.87
N ILE A 911 11.30 -5.33 -23.70
CA ILE A 911 12.70 -5.81 -23.69
C ILE A 911 12.90 -6.88 -22.59
N ARG A 912 12.36 -6.64 -21.40
CA ARG A 912 12.49 -7.54 -20.26
C ARG A 912 11.81 -8.90 -20.52
N ILE A 913 10.53 -8.89 -20.86
CA ILE A 913 9.76 -10.13 -21.02
C ILE A 913 10.23 -10.94 -22.24
N LEU A 914 10.65 -10.28 -23.33
CA LEU A 914 11.24 -10.96 -24.49
C LEU A 914 12.54 -11.67 -24.12
N ALA A 915 13.41 -11.02 -23.36
CA ALA A 915 14.68 -11.62 -22.97
C ALA A 915 14.47 -12.81 -22.02
N ASP A 916 13.61 -12.64 -21.01
CA ASP A 916 13.31 -13.68 -20.03
C ASP A 916 12.68 -14.90 -20.72
N VAL A 917 11.71 -14.69 -21.61
CA VAL A 917 11.06 -15.81 -22.32
C VAL A 917 11.98 -16.46 -23.35
N CYS A 918 12.87 -15.71 -24.02
CA CYS A 918 13.87 -16.30 -24.90
C CYS A 918 14.80 -17.24 -24.15
N ASN A 919 15.27 -16.86 -22.95
CA ASN A 919 16.10 -17.74 -22.12
C ASN A 919 15.30 -18.96 -21.65
N SER A 920 14.11 -18.75 -21.07
CA SER A 920 13.27 -19.84 -20.56
C SER A 920 12.92 -20.85 -21.65
N PHE A 921 12.45 -20.36 -22.81
CA PHE A 921 12.13 -21.20 -23.95
C PHE A 921 13.34 -21.95 -24.49
N THR A 922 14.52 -21.33 -24.46
CA THR A 922 15.76 -21.98 -24.89
C THR A 922 16.11 -23.14 -23.97
N ASP A 923 16.18 -22.89 -22.67
CA ASP A 923 16.72 -23.83 -21.69
C ASP A 923 15.73 -24.94 -21.35
N HIS A 924 14.44 -24.62 -21.31
CA HIS A 924 13.38 -25.55 -20.89
C HIS A 924 12.59 -26.14 -22.07
N CYS A 925 12.85 -25.74 -23.32
CA CYS A 925 12.22 -26.35 -24.49
C CYS A 925 13.25 -26.69 -25.56
N VAL A 926 13.83 -25.69 -26.23
CA VAL A 926 14.64 -25.87 -27.45
C VAL A 926 15.79 -26.87 -27.27
N VAL A 927 16.54 -26.78 -26.18
CA VAL A 927 17.71 -27.65 -25.94
C VAL A 927 17.33 -29.13 -25.89
N GLY A 928 16.18 -29.46 -25.31
CA GLY A 928 15.73 -30.83 -25.12
C GLY A 928 14.77 -31.36 -26.20
N ILE A 929 14.54 -30.61 -27.28
CA ILE A 929 13.73 -31.10 -28.40
C ILE A 929 14.38 -32.35 -29.01
N GLU A 930 13.59 -33.41 -29.17
CA GLU A 930 13.97 -34.63 -29.88
C GLU A 930 13.02 -34.93 -31.05
N PRO A 931 13.52 -35.47 -32.17
CA PRO A 931 12.69 -35.90 -33.29
C PRO A 931 12.00 -37.23 -32.98
N ASN A 932 10.71 -37.33 -33.31
CA ASN A 932 10.00 -38.61 -33.26
C ASN A 932 10.18 -39.35 -34.59
N THR A 933 11.35 -39.98 -34.76
CA THR A 933 11.77 -40.60 -36.03
C THR A 933 10.75 -41.60 -36.58
N ALA A 934 10.11 -42.40 -35.73
CA ALA A 934 9.07 -43.34 -36.16
C ALA A 934 7.86 -42.66 -36.81
N VAL A 935 7.43 -41.51 -36.29
CA VAL A 935 6.30 -40.75 -36.86
C VAL A 935 6.73 -40.05 -38.14
N LEU A 936 7.93 -39.47 -38.15
CA LEU A 936 8.50 -38.79 -39.33
C LEU A 936 8.66 -39.75 -40.52
N GLU A 937 9.25 -40.93 -40.28
CA GLU A 937 9.43 -41.97 -41.31
C GLU A 937 8.08 -42.46 -41.85
N ARG A 938 7.10 -42.65 -40.95
CA ARG A 938 5.73 -43.03 -41.36
C ARG A 938 5.11 -41.98 -42.28
N TYR A 939 5.17 -40.69 -41.93
CA TYR A 939 4.62 -39.64 -42.78
C TYR A 939 5.32 -39.55 -44.14
N ILE A 940 6.64 -39.74 -44.19
CA ILE A 940 7.37 -39.81 -45.46
C ILE A 940 6.86 -40.97 -46.34
N GLN A 941 6.59 -42.14 -45.76
CA GLN A 941 6.13 -43.32 -46.48
C GLN A 941 4.66 -43.25 -46.91
N GLU A 942 3.80 -42.67 -46.07
CA GLU A 942 2.35 -42.62 -46.29
C GLU A 942 1.91 -41.40 -47.12
N SER A 943 2.71 -40.34 -47.19
CA SER A 943 2.30 -39.12 -47.89
C SER A 943 2.20 -39.32 -49.40
N LEU A 944 1.14 -38.74 -49.97
CA LEU A 944 0.87 -38.79 -51.41
C LEU A 944 1.69 -37.77 -52.21
N MET A 945 2.41 -36.86 -51.55
CA MET A 945 3.12 -35.77 -52.24
C MET A 945 4.46 -36.18 -52.85
N LEU A 946 5.02 -37.33 -52.43
CA LEU A 946 6.23 -37.90 -53.04
C LEU A 946 6.01 -38.35 -54.49
N VAL A 947 4.73 -38.47 -54.91
CA VAL A 947 4.35 -38.81 -56.28
C VAL A 947 4.92 -37.82 -57.31
N THR A 948 5.22 -36.59 -56.89
CA THR A 948 5.81 -35.54 -57.72
C THR A 948 7.18 -35.93 -58.28
N ALA A 949 7.94 -36.77 -57.56
CA ALA A 949 9.20 -37.34 -58.04
C ALA A 949 9.02 -38.23 -59.29
N LEU A 950 7.81 -38.76 -59.52
CA LEU A 950 7.52 -39.61 -60.68
C LEU A 950 7.24 -38.81 -61.95
N ASN A 951 6.89 -37.53 -61.86
CA ASN A 951 6.51 -36.71 -63.02
C ASN A 951 7.54 -36.75 -64.16
N PRO A 952 8.86 -36.61 -63.90
CA PRO A 952 9.88 -36.67 -64.96
C PRO A 952 10.04 -38.06 -65.59
N HIS A 953 9.58 -39.13 -64.94
CA HIS A 953 9.78 -40.51 -65.36
C HIS A 953 8.56 -41.10 -66.10
N ILE A 954 7.35 -40.77 -65.65
CA ILE A 954 6.10 -41.36 -66.18
C ILE A 954 5.10 -40.31 -66.68
N GLY A 955 5.38 -39.01 -66.52
CA GLY A 955 4.49 -37.91 -66.89
C GLY A 955 3.43 -37.60 -65.81
N TYR A 956 2.95 -36.35 -65.82
CA TYR A 956 2.01 -35.82 -64.82
C TYR A 956 0.72 -36.66 -64.72
N ASP A 957 0.11 -37.03 -65.84
CA ASP A 957 -1.18 -37.72 -65.84
C ASP A 957 -1.13 -39.09 -65.14
N LYS A 958 -0.04 -39.85 -65.35
CA LYS A 958 0.14 -41.15 -64.70
C LYS A 958 0.43 -40.99 -63.20
N ALA A 959 1.27 -40.03 -62.83
CA ALA A 959 1.52 -39.70 -61.43
C ALA A 959 0.23 -39.27 -60.70
N ALA A 960 -0.58 -38.42 -61.32
CA ALA A 960 -1.87 -38.01 -60.76
C ALA A 960 -2.86 -39.17 -60.61
N GLN A 961 -2.86 -40.15 -61.52
CA GLN A 961 -3.67 -41.36 -61.39
C GLN A 961 -3.22 -42.24 -60.23
N ILE A 962 -1.92 -42.40 -60.02
CA ILE A 962 -1.37 -43.12 -58.85
C ILE A 962 -1.84 -42.44 -57.56
N ALA A 963 -1.69 -41.12 -57.43
CA ALA A 963 -2.11 -40.38 -56.25
C ALA A 963 -3.63 -40.48 -55.99
N LYS A 964 -4.45 -40.35 -57.04
CA LYS A 964 -5.92 -40.49 -56.93
C LYS A 964 -6.33 -41.89 -56.48
N LYS A 965 -5.66 -42.92 -56.99
CA LYS A 965 -5.92 -44.32 -56.58
C LYS A 965 -5.53 -44.53 -55.13
N ALA A 966 -4.31 -44.14 -54.76
CA ALA A 966 -3.79 -44.25 -53.40
C ALA A 966 -4.72 -43.58 -52.38
N HIS A 967 -5.17 -42.35 -52.67
CA HIS A 967 -6.12 -41.63 -51.82
C HIS A 967 -7.47 -42.34 -51.71
N LYS A 968 -8.04 -42.79 -52.84
CA LYS A 968 -9.36 -43.43 -52.88
C LYS A 968 -9.37 -44.78 -52.14
N GLU A 969 -8.28 -45.52 -52.22
CA GLU A 969 -8.17 -46.89 -51.69
C GLU A 969 -7.49 -46.95 -50.32
N GLY A 970 -6.91 -45.85 -49.84
CA GLY A 970 -6.15 -45.80 -48.58
C GLY A 970 -4.85 -46.59 -48.63
N THR A 971 -4.24 -46.73 -49.81
CA THR A 971 -2.97 -47.44 -50.03
C THR A 971 -1.80 -46.46 -50.18
N THR A 972 -0.58 -46.97 -50.06
CA THR A 972 0.63 -46.17 -50.34
C THR A 972 0.77 -45.87 -51.83
N LEU A 973 1.56 -44.82 -52.16
CA LEU A 973 1.91 -44.53 -53.56
C LEU A 973 2.59 -45.72 -54.24
N ARG A 974 3.44 -46.44 -53.51
CA ARG A 974 4.14 -47.62 -54.00
C ARG A 974 3.15 -48.71 -54.39
N GLU A 975 2.26 -49.11 -53.49
CA GLU A 975 1.23 -50.13 -53.75
C GLU A 975 0.34 -49.74 -54.93
N SER A 976 -0.10 -48.49 -55.01
CA SER A 976 -0.90 -47.98 -56.12
C SER A 976 -0.16 -47.98 -57.46
N ALA A 977 1.14 -47.63 -57.47
CA ALA A 977 1.97 -47.66 -58.67
C ALA A 977 2.18 -49.08 -59.22
N LEU A 978 2.40 -50.06 -58.33
CA LEU A 978 2.49 -51.47 -58.70
C LEU A 978 1.14 -52.00 -59.19
N ALA A 979 0.04 -51.68 -58.50
CA ALA A 979 -1.30 -52.15 -58.86
C ALA A 979 -1.86 -51.52 -60.15
N LEU A 980 -1.30 -50.41 -60.62
CA LEU A 980 -1.59 -49.81 -61.93
C LEU A 980 -0.63 -50.28 -63.02
N GLU A 981 0.38 -51.09 -62.68
CA GLU A 981 1.43 -51.57 -63.57
C GLU A 981 2.21 -50.43 -64.25
N TYR A 982 2.28 -49.26 -63.62
CA TYR A 982 3.00 -48.09 -64.15
C TYR A 982 4.49 -48.12 -63.82
N LEU A 983 4.87 -48.78 -62.73
CA LEU A 983 6.23 -48.95 -62.26
C LEU A 983 6.38 -50.30 -61.56
N THR A 984 7.57 -50.89 -61.63
CA THR A 984 7.98 -51.98 -60.72
C THR A 984 8.35 -51.43 -59.33
N GLY A 985 8.43 -52.30 -58.33
CA GLY A 985 8.89 -51.91 -56.99
C GLY A 985 10.30 -51.31 -56.99
N GLU A 986 11.23 -51.90 -57.75
CA GLU A 986 12.60 -51.40 -57.87
C GLU A 986 12.67 -50.02 -58.56
N GLU A 987 11.86 -49.80 -59.60
CA GLU A 987 11.79 -48.49 -60.26
C GLU A 987 11.18 -47.44 -59.34
N PHE A 988 10.14 -47.78 -58.59
CA PHE A 988 9.55 -46.86 -57.60
C PHE A 988 10.58 -46.47 -56.54
N ASP A 989 11.25 -47.45 -55.93
CA ASP A 989 12.24 -47.22 -54.86
C ASP A 989 13.46 -46.43 -55.38
N LYS A 990 13.79 -46.56 -56.67
CA LYS A 990 14.83 -45.78 -57.33
C LYS A 990 14.42 -44.33 -57.62
N TYR A 991 13.19 -44.10 -58.07
CA TYR A 991 12.71 -42.77 -58.47
C TYR A 991 12.19 -41.95 -57.31
N VAL A 992 11.65 -42.59 -56.27
CA VAL A 992 11.05 -41.94 -55.10
C VAL A 992 11.97 -42.08 -53.90
N ASN A 993 13.02 -41.25 -53.89
CA ASN A 993 13.99 -41.18 -52.80
C ASN A 993 13.93 -39.80 -52.13
N PRO A 994 13.47 -39.67 -50.87
CA PRO A 994 13.38 -38.40 -50.16
C PRO A 994 14.69 -37.61 -50.15
N LYS A 995 15.85 -38.29 -50.15
CA LYS A 995 17.15 -37.64 -50.17
C LYS A 995 17.41 -36.84 -51.46
N ASP A 996 16.86 -37.26 -52.58
CA ASP A 996 17.05 -36.61 -53.88
C ASP A 996 16.01 -35.50 -54.13
N MET A 997 15.11 -35.26 -53.17
CA MET A 997 14.02 -34.27 -53.24
C MET A 997 14.25 -33.02 -52.37
N VAL A 998 15.39 -32.92 -51.65
CA VAL A 998 15.61 -31.95 -50.56
C VAL A 998 16.89 -31.14 -50.70
#